data_AF-A0A964LBS7-F1
#
_entry.id   AF-A0A964LBS7-F1
#
_cell.length_a   1.000
_cell.length_b   1.000
_cell.length_c   1.000
_cell.angle_alpha   90.00
_cell.angle_beta   90.00
_cell.angle_gamma   90.00
#
_symmetry.space_group_name_H-M   'P 1'
#
loop_
_entity.id
_entity.type
_entity.pdbx_description
1 polymer ?
#
loop_
_entity_poly.entity_id
_entity_poly.type
_entity_poly.pdbx_seq_one_letter_code
_entity_poly.pdbx_strand_id
1 'polypeptide(L)'
;MRNQVRKGCCLPIGKVAMTQTHMSWKVKTAIACFLLMALGYPSTESPAILAQGPAKKSTMHALLVGVTVYPNLNERFWLKGPANDVLLMQDLLIKQFKCPKENVTILSEAEGKKDEKNYPTRAAIKREWDRLAKVAQAGDQIVIMMGGHGSQQPEPEEPADPEPDGLDEIFLPRDVKEWEGDASKVPNAIIDDEIGAWLKAIQKKKAFIWLVFDSCHSGSMIRAVNETERQVKPTDDLKVPTKAIREAEARAAKRFPDKNRGGSAEPERSQLPKGGIVAIYACQSNEVTVERMLPGGGSPDAKPFGLLSYTIAQILVQAEQNGGTPPTYRELVQGINNRYGAMGRTAPTPQIEGNLEDRNREVLGTKSWPGRSAILLSQDADVMKINAGTLHGMSEGSILAVKPLADQKDADKVLGHVRVEEVSMTSAKVKPCAFEKTPLQAKLPEEARCEVAYLDFGVKRMRIAVDPKDDEGKPLPAAVAKQLALDLPKIVGKGDALLQIVDTPDKAEWLIRWHQGNVYLLPAAEWSQKLKDRKLATRFVPAPLNAQLADLLHDRLNRIVRAENFKKLIGSAASDVSRGKTVSSVQVEFSLVRYESVNDKKGTPFNLDEGKVQLHHKDRIGMAVKNPNRFSIDLTILYVDSGFGIESYFPDSSRGENNRIRPNETLIVPSFELDGDKTFGLENLVIIAIKASSKEPVDFSFMAQPTLELAKDKRDKKMGAQSPLELLFETSLYGAGTTRAIKRGAVEDFSLQTVPWHLSPEVRPKKKPGGAGVNEKIPGAAELILKNAETLELISLDPGQPKENAKDAFHGWKVLGKTSVKDANARKNLVEAFEDGVRESDGTVARCFSPRHGIRATHEDKTADFVIYFECLRVRVTVNGEDLKDFALTDSPAGAFNEVLKKAGVALPKPPALR
;
A
#
# COMPACT_ATOMS: atom_id res chain seq x y z
N MET A 1 -3.78 41.82 48.88
CA MET A 1 -3.21 41.32 50.16
C MET A 1 -3.70 39.89 50.39
N ARG A 2 -3.23 39.25 51.49
CA ARG A 2 -3.81 38.12 52.25
C ARG A 2 -5.24 37.62 51.89
N ASN A 3 -5.63 36.36 52.08
CA ASN A 3 -4.94 35.08 52.34
C ASN A 3 -6.00 33.94 52.42
N GLN A 4 -5.59 32.67 52.29
CA GLN A 4 -6.12 31.49 53.03
C GLN A 4 -7.58 30.97 52.91
N VAL A 5 -7.68 29.63 53.12
CA VAL A 5 -8.76 28.89 53.82
C VAL A 5 -10.14 28.75 53.15
N ARG A 6 -10.85 27.60 53.23
CA ARG A 6 -10.51 26.15 53.24
C ARG A 6 -11.86 25.38 53.17
N LYS A 7 -11.80 24.11 52.75
CA LYS A 7 -12.85 23.07 52.78
C LYS A 7 -13.93 23.21 53.90
N GLY A 8 -15.21 23.00 53.54
CA GLY A 8 -16.34 22.76 54.46
C GLY A 8 -17.50 22.06 53.75
N CYS A 9 -18.16 21.09 54.39
CA CYS A 9 -19.17 20.20 53.77
C CYS A 9 -20.61 20.50 54.24
N CYS A 10 -21.58 19.82 53.63
CA CYS A 10 -23.01 19.70 54.02
C CYS A 10 -23.97 20.89 53.76
N LEU A 11 -24.84 20.73 52.75
CA LEU A 11 -26.32 20.58 52.81
C LEU A 11 -27.11 21.08 54.05
N PRO A 12 -28.44 21.41 53.96
CA PRO A 12 -29.32 21.57 52.77
C PRO A 12 -30.37 22.74 52.88
N ILE A 13 -31.43 22.66 52.05
CA ILE A 13 -32.80 23.24 52.17
C ILE A 13 -33.10 24.50 51.34
N GLY A 14 -34.17 24.41 50.53
CA GLY A 14 -34.70 25.48 49.66
C GLY A 14 -35.68 24.94 48.59
N LYS A 15 -36.84 24.39 48.99
CA LYS A 15 -37.87 23.84 48.10
C LYS A 15 -39.00 24.84 47.79
N VAL A 16 -39.64 24.67 46.63
CA VAL A 16 -41.06 24.92 46.22
C VAL A 16 -41.02 25.01 44.67
N ALA A 17 -41.88 24.43 43.83
CA ALA A 17 -43.06 23.52 43.88
C ALA A 17 -43.15 22.85 42.47
N MET A 18 -44.01 21.90 42.05
CA MET A 18 -45.08 20.98 42.54
C MET A 18 -45.28 19.93 41.39
N THR A 19 -46.07 18.85 41.39
CA THR A 19 -47.02 18.18 42.33
C THR A 19 -47.07 16.67 41.94
N GLN A 20 -47.31 15.78 42.92
CA GLN A 20 -48.17 14.55 42.89
C GLN A 20 -48.22 13.61 41.64
N THR A 21 -48.31 12.28 41.77
CA THR A 21 -48.65 11.42 42.94
C THR A 21 -47.98 10.05 42.85
N HIS A 22 -47.68 9.42 44.00
CA HIS A 22 -47.36 7.99 44.08
C HIS A 22 -48.65 7.14 44.15
N MET A 23 -48.58 5.89 43.69
CA MET A 23 -48.85 4.75 44.59
C MET A 23 -48.16 3.48 44.09
N SER A 24 -47.84 2.55 44.99
CA SER A 24 -47.23 1.26 44.64
C SER A 24 -47.73 0.15 45.57
N TRP A 25 -48.03 -1.03 45.01
CA TRP A 25 -47.60 -2.31 45.58
C TRP A 25 -47.86 -3.50 44.64
N LYS A 26 -47.40 -4.68 45.08
CA LYS A 26 -47.27 -5.94 44.34
C LYS A 26 -48.61 -6.71 44.28
N VAL A 27 -48.72 -7.66 43.33
CA VAL A 27 -49.08 -9.10 43.52
C VAL A 27 -49.76 -9.72 42.28
N LYS A 28 -49.11 -10.75 41.71
CA LYS A 28 -49.61 -11.92 40.91
C LYS A 28 -50.59 -11.76 39.73
N THR A 29 -50.29 -12.57 38.70
CA THR A 29 -51.14 -13.52 37.93
C THR A 29 -51.01 -13.32 36.40
N ALA A 30 -51.14 -14.39 35.61
CA ALA A 30 -50.95 -14.42 34.16
C ALA A 30 -52.00 -15.32 33.47
N ILE A 31 -52.04 -15.30 32.11
CA ILE A 31 -52.84 -16.19 31.20
C ILE A 31 -54.35 -15.84 31.21
N ALA A 32 -55.15 -15.81 30.12
CA ALA A 32 -55.00 -15.64 28.65
C ALA A 32 -56.39 -15.12 28.13
N CYS A 33 -56.73 -14.73 26.89
CA CYS A 33 -56.61 -15.29 25.52
C CYS A 33 -56.84 -14.12 24.50
N PHE A 34 -56.30 -14.07 23.27
CA PHE A 34 -56.53 -14.86 22.04
C PHE A 34 -57.83 -14.55 21.25
N LEU A 35 -57.70 -14.38 19.91
CA LEU A 35 -58.72 -14.01 18.88
C LEU A 35 -59.27 -12.57 19.00
N LEU A 36 -59.38 -11.75 17.94
CA LEU A 36 -59.67 -11.99 16.50
C LEU A 36 -58.85 -11.08 15.54
N MET A 37 -58.83 -11.40 14.24
CA MET A 37 -58.25 -10.56 13.16
C MET A 37 -59.31 -9.71 12.44
N ALA A 38 -58.96 -8.52 11.95
CA ALA A 38 -59.51 -7.92 10.72
C ALA A 38 -58.68 -6.72 10.22
N LEU A 39 -58.67 -6.49 8.90
CA LEU A 39 -58.14 -5.32 8.16
C LEU A 39 -56.63 -5.04 8.30
N GLY A 40 -55.92 -5.05 7.17
CA GLY A 40 -54.46 -4.92 7.13
C GLY A 40 -53.94 -3.74 6.31
N TYR A 41 -52.74 -3.29 6.67
CA TYR A 41 -51.84 -2.50 5.84
C TYR A 41 -50.44 -3.15 5.90
N PRO A 42 -49.67 -3.18 4.80
CA PRO A 42 -48.35 -3.81 4.79
C PRO A 42 -47.32 -2.90 5.47
N SER A 43 -47.11 -3.10 6.78
CA SER A 43 -45.98 -2.51 7.49
C SER A 43 -44.67 -3.15 7.02
N THR A 44 -43.76 -2.35 6.47
CA THR A 44 -42.45 -2.75 5.94
C THR A 44 -41.69 -3.69 6.87
N GLU A 45 -41.07 -4.72 6.29
CA GLU A 45 -40.18 -5.64 7.01
C GLU A 45 -39.07 -4.86 7.74
N SER A 46 -39.03 -4.97 9.07
CA SER A 46 -37.83 -4.60 9.81
C SER A 46 -36.75 -5.65 9.50
N PRO A 47 -35.53 -5.25 9.11
CA PRO A 47 -34.49 -6.22 8.79
C PRO A 47 -34.21 -7.08 10.03
N ALA A 48 -34.41 -8.38 9.91
CA ALA A 48 -34.20 -9.31 10.99
C ALA A 48 -32.74 -9.22 11.45
N ILE A 49 -32.54 -8.71 12.67
CA ILE A 49 -31.23 -8.71 13.33
C ILE A 49 -30.91 -10.19 13.60
N LEU A 50 -30.17 -10.80 12.67
CA LEU A 50 -29.53 -12.09 12.90
C LEU A 50 -28.65 -11.93 14.14
N ALA A 51 -29.11 -12.48 15.25
CA ALA A 51 -28.40 -12.48 16.52
C ALA A 51 -27.08 -13.24 16.31
N GLN A 52 -26.00 -12.49 16.09
CA GLN A 52 -24.67 -13.06 16.00
C GLN A 52 -24.40 -13.78 17.32
N GLY A 53 -24.03 -15.07 17.22
CA GLY A 53 -23.62 -15.85 18.39
C GLY A 53 -22.48 -15.14 19.13
N PRO A 54 -22.30 -15.40 20.44
CA PRO A 54 -21.30 -14.71 21.24
C PRO A 54 -19.93 -14.76 20.56
N ALA A 55 -19.39 -13.58 20.24
CA ALA A 55 -18.16 -13.45 19.46
C ALA A 55 -17.05 -14.26 20.14
N LYS A 56 -16.52 -15.26 19.41
CA LYS A 56 -15.48 -16.13 19.94
C LYS A 56 -14.27 -15.26 20.32
N LYS A 57 -13.86 -15.34 21.59
CA LYS A 57 -12.75 -14.56 22.12
C LYS A 57 -11.48 -14.82 21.29
N SER A 58 -10.90 -13.75 20.76
CA SER A 58 -9.64 -13.79 20.00
C SER A 58 -8.56 -14.45 20.83
N THR A 59 -7.85 -15.39 20.22
CA THR A 59 -6.83 -16.21 20.86
C THR A 59 -5.45 -15.78 20.36
N MET A 60 -4.45 -15.84 21.25
CA MET A 60 -3.06 -15.61 20.86
C MET A 60 -2.34 -16.95 20.69
N HIS A 61 -1.56 -17.08 19.61
CA HIS A 61 -0.65 -18.19 19.35
C HIS A 61 0.74 -17.67 19.02
N ALA A 62 1.78 -18.41 19.43
CA ALA A 62 3.15 -18.01 19.16
C ALA A 62 4.04 -19.17 18.67
N LEU A 63 4.96 -18.84 17.78
CA LEU A 63 6.08 -19.67 17.34
C LEU A 63 7.38 -18.89 17.55
N LEU A 64 8.21 -19.36 18.48
CA LEU A 64 9.46 -18.70 18.86
C LEU A 64 10.63 -19.61 18.48
N VAL A 65 11.33 -19.26 17.39
CA VAL A 65 12.47 -20.02 16.85
C VAL A 65 13.76 -19.33 17.27
N GLY A 66 14.62 -20.06 17.98
CA GLY A 66 15.93 -19.57 18.41
C GLY A 66 17.00 -20.60 18.10
N VAL A 67 17.83 -20.35 17.08
CA VAL A 67 18.91 -21.23 16.64
C VAL A 67 20.23 -20.79 17.28
N THR A 68 20.87 -21.66 18.05
CA THR A 68 22.19 -21.38 18.68
C THR A 68 23.30 -22.32 18.22
N VAL A 69 22.98 -23.50 17.69
CA VAL A 69 23.96 -24.53 17.33
C VAL A 69 23.72 -25.02 15.90
N TYR A 70 24.79 -25.02 15.11
CA TYR A 70 24.81 -25.39 13.70
C TYR A 70 25.80 -26.55 13.49
N PRO A 71 25.38 -27.83 13.62
CA PRO A 71 26.31 -28.96 13.64
C PRO A 71 27.07 -29.22 12.33
N ASN A 72 26.55 -28.72 11.20
CA ASN A 72 27.19 -28.87 9.89
C ASN A 72 28.04 -27.65 9.48
N LEU A 73 28.15 -26.63 10.35
CA LEU A 73 28.98 -25.45 10.15
C LEU A 73 30.05 -25.39 11.25
N ASN A 74 31.08 -24.57 11.04
CA ASN A 74 32.14 -24.37 12.03
C ASN A 74 31.58 -23.78 13.35
N GLU A 75 32.09 -24.23 14.50
CA GLU A 75 31.62 -23.79 15.83
C GLU A 75 31.71 -22.27 16.06
N ARG A 76 32.50 -21.53 15.27
CA ARG A 76 32.53 -20.05 15.29
C ARG A 76 31.17 -19.40 14.98
N PHE A 77 30.24 -20.14 14.36
CA PHE A 77 28.87 -19.71 14.07
C PHE A 77 27.84 -20.14 15.12
N TRP A 78 28.29 -20.67 16.27
CA TRP A 78 27.37 -21.04 17.35
C TRP A 78 27.09 -19.83 18.24
N LEU A 79 25.87 -19.32 18.12
CA LEU A 79 25.35 -18.18 18.88
C LEU A 79 24.97 -18.57 20.31
N LYS A 80 24.66 -17.58 21.16
CA LYS A 80 24.18 -17.80 22.54
C LYS A 80 22.92 -17.00 22.87
N GLY A 81 22.71 -15.86 22.20
CA GLY A 81 21.55 -15.01 22.38
C GLY A 81 20.21 -15.68 22.04
N PRO A 82 20.02 -16.34 20.87
CA PRO A 82 18.70 -16.79 20.43
C PRO A 82 17.95 -17.71 21.42
N ALA A 83 18.66 -18.53 22.19
CA ALA A 83 18.06 -19.36 23.25
C ALA A 83 17.56 -18.55 24.45
N ASN A 84 18.19 -17.42 24.77
CA ASN A 84 17.69 -16.47 25.78
C ASN A 84 16.57 -15.58 25.20
N ASP A 85 16.70 -15.19 23.94
CA ASP A 85 15.76 -14.31 23.22
C ASP A 85 14.34 -14.93 23.18
N VAL A 86 14.22 -16.22 22.82
CA VAL A 86 12.92 -16.91 22.80
C VAL A 86 12.30 -17.11 24.20
N LEU A 87 13.11 -17.24 25.24
CA LEU A 87 12.62 -17.35 26.62
C LEU A 87 12.12 -15.99 27.13
N LEU A 88 12.81 -14.89 26.80
CA LEU A 88 12.37 -13.54 27.11
C LEU A 88 11.05 -13.19 26.39
N MET A 89 10.93 -13.57 25.12
CA MET A 89 9.68 -13.38 24.36
C MET A 89 8.54 -14.27 24.89
N GLN A 90 8.80 -15.52 25.27
CA GLN A 90 7.79 -16.36 25.95
C GLN A 90 7.31 -15.70 27.25
N ASP A 91 8.23 -15.22 28.07
CA ASP A 91 7.92 -14.55 29.34
C ASP A 91 7.07 -13.29 29.11
N LEU A 92 7.42 -12.46 28.13
CA LEU A 92 6.65 -11.28 27.72
C LEU A 92 5.21 -11.66 27.33
N LEU A 93 5.06 -12.61 26.39
CA LEU A 93 3.76 -12.99 25.87
C LEU A 93 2.85 -13.61 26.94
N ILE A 94 3.39 -14.44 27.83
CA ILE A 94 2.61 -15.08 28.90
C ILE A 94 2.33 -14.09 30.05
N LYS A 95 3.35 -13.37 30.55
CA LYS A 95 3.23 -12.55 31.77
C LYS A 95 2.53 -11.23 31.50
N GLN A 96 2.84 -10.54 30.41
CA GLN A 96 2.22 -9.25 30.05
C GLN A 96 0.96 -9.47 29.21
N PHE A 97 1.09 -10.08 28.02
CA PHE A 97 -0.02 -10.22 27.06
C PHE A 97 -1.02 -11.36 27.38
N LYS A 98 -0.79 -12.10 28.46
CA LYS A 98 -1.64 -13.20 28.97
C LYS A 98 -1.91 -14.31 27.92
N CYS A 99 -0.94 -14.55 27.02
CA CYS A 99 -0.98 -15.65 26.08
C CYS A 99 -1.03 -17.00 26.83
N PRO A 100 -1.95 -17.94 26.48
CA PRO A 100 -1.96 -19.27 27.05
C PRO A 100 -0.63 -20.00 26.79
N LYS A 101 -0.05 -20.64 27.80
CA LYS A 101 1.28 -21.28 27.68
C LYS A 101 1.28 -22.40 26.65
N GLU A 102 0.18 -23.14 26.58
CA GLU A 102 -0.12 -24.19 25.60
C GLU A 102 -0.15 -23.69 24.14
N ASN A 103 -0.31 -22.39 23.93
CA ASN A 103 -0.31 -21.77 22.60
C ASN A 103 1.06 -21.25 22.15
N VAL A 104 2.08 -21.27 23.02
CA VAL A 104 3.46 -20.82 22.73
C VAL A 104 4.34 -22.02 22.42
N THR A 105 4.64 -22.25 21.13
CA THR A 105 5.66 -23.22 20.72
C THR A 105 7.04 -22.56 20.72
N ILE A 106 8.04 -23.20 21.33
CA ILE A 106 9.45 -22.85 21.18
C ILE A 106 10.16 -23.93 20.35
N LEU A 107 10.95 -23.52 19.37
CA LEU A 107 11.93 -24.36 18.69
C LEU A 107 13.34 -23.85 19.03
N SER A 108 14.12 -24.63 19.79
CA SER A 108 15.46 -24.25 20.24
C SER A 108 16.26 -25.48 20.69
N GLU A 109 17.57 -25.32 20.91
CA GLU A 109 18.43 -26.36 21.47
C GLU A 109 18.00 -26.82 22.87
N ALA A 110 17.45 -25.90 23.67
CA ALA A 110 17.01 -26.19 25.03
C ALA A 110 15.76 -27.09 25.06
N GLU A 111 14.84 -26.90 24.12
CA GLU A 111 13.66 -27.76 23.99
C GLU A 111 13.96 -29.03 23.16
N GLY A 112 14.79 -28.94 22.12
CA GLY A 112 15.25 -30.08 21.33
C GLY A 112 15.99 -31.15 22.15
N LYS A 113 16.72 -30.74 23.21
CA LYS A 113 17.34 -31.65 24.19
C LYS A 113 16.35 -32.40 25.09
N LYS A 114 15.07 -31.98 25.14
CA LYS A 114 14.00 -32.65 25.89
C LYS A 114 13.12 -33.50 24.98
N ASP A 115 12.91 -33.05 23.75
CA ASP A 115 12.11 -33.69 22.71
C ASP A 115 12.64 -33.27 21.34
N GLU A 116 13.22 -34.20 20.59
CA GLU A 116 13.97 -33.91 19.36
C GLU A 116 13.16 -33.16 18.30
N LYS A 117 11.81 -33.30 18.31
CA LYS A 117 10.92 -32.58 17.38
C LYS A 117 10.95 -31.06 17.59
N ASN A 118 11.51 -30.59 18.71
CA ASN A 118 11.61 -29.18 19.08
C ASN A 118 13.00 -28.57 18.76
N TYR A 119 13.93 -29.32 18.18
CA TYR A 119 15.11 -28.70 17.56
C TYR A 119 14.67 -27.78 16.40
N PRO A 120 15.29 -26.61 16.19
CA PRO A 120 14.90 -25.66 15.15
C PRO A 120 15.48 -26.07 13.79
N THR A 121 15.06 -27.23 13.30
CA THR A 121 15.35 -27.73 11.95
C THR A 121 14.38 -27.16 10.93
N ARG A 122 14.74 -27.15 9.64
CA ARG A 122 13.85 -26.72 8.55
C ARG A 122 12.51 -27.44 8.59
N ALA A 123 12.53 -28.76 8.83
CA ALA A 123 11.34 -29.58 8.95
C ALA A 123 10.47 -29.23 10.17
N ALA A 124 11.08 -28.96 11.33
CA ALA A 124 10.34 -28.55 12.53
C ALA A 124 9.75 -27.14 12.39
N ILE A 125 10.50 -26.19 11.83
CA ILE A 125 10.03 -24.83 11.56
C ILE A 125 8.82 -24.89 10.62
N LYS A 126 8.94 -25.55 9.46
CA LYS A 126 7.81 -25.70 8.53
C LYS A 126 6.59 -26.35 9.18
N ARG A 127 6.79 -27.40 9.99
CA ARG A 127 5.70 -28.09 10.71
C ARG A 127 4.89 -27.14 11.59
N GLU A 128 5.55 -26.21 12.29
CA GLU A 128 4.86 -25.25 13.16
C GLU A 128 4.20 -24.10 12.37
N TRP A 129 4.79 -23.64 11.26
CA TRP A 129 4.10 -22.74 10.32
C TRP A 129 2.83 -23.40 9.72
N ASP A 130 2.94 -24.66 9.27
CA ASP A 130 1.81 -25.47 8.82
C ASP A 130 0.77 -25.69 9.94
N ARG A 131 1.18 -25.67 11.22
CA ARG A 131 0.27 -25.76 12.38
C ARG A 131 -0.45 -24.44 12.61
N LEU A 132 0.26 -23.31 12.60
CA LEU A 132 -0.33 -21.97 12.73
C LEU A 132 -1.39 -21.72 11.65
N ALA A 133 -1.09 -22.04 10.39
CA ALA A 133 -2.03 -21.94 9.27
C ALA A 133 -3.27 -22.86 9.39
N LYS A 134 -3.24 -23.87 10.27
CA LYS A 134 -4.39 -24.75 10.57
C LYS A 134 -5.23 -24.25 11.74
N VAL A 135 -4.59 -23.74 12.81
CA VAL A 135 -5.31 -23.32 14.03
C VAL A 135 -5.86 -21.90 13.96
N ALA A 136 -5.18 -20.98 13.26
CA ALA A 136 -5.51 -19.56 13.26
C ALA A 136 -6.92 -19.26 12.71
N GLN A 137 -7.62 -18.33 13.38
CA GLN A 137 -8.99 -17.91 13.10
C GLN A 137 -9.08 -16.39 12.93
N ALA A 138 -10.24 -15.89 12.49
CA ALA A 138 -10.44 -14.48 12.23
C ALA A 138 -10.34 -13.67 13.54
N GLY A 139 -9.43 -12.70 13.58
CA GLY A 139 -9.15 -11.85 14.75
C GLY A 139 -8.18 -12.43 15.78
N ASP A 140 -7.63 -13.63 15.57
CA ASP A 140 -6.55 -14.17 16.41
C ASP A 140 -5.25 -13.36 16.24
N GLN A 141 -4.38 -13.40 17.24
CA GLN A 141 -3.05 -12.77 17.23
C GLN A 141 -1.97 -13.85 17.09
N ILE A 142 -1.18 -13.79 16.02
CA ILE A 142 -0.14 -14.77 15.68
C ILE A 142 1.23 -14.11 15.81
N VAL A 143 2.03 -14.54 16.78
CA VAL A 143 3.38 -14.01 17.01
C VAL A 143 4.41 -14.98 16.48
N ILE A 144 5.28 -14.53 15.59
CA ILE A 144 6.33 -15.37 15.02
C ILE A 144 7.67 -14.67 15.19
N MET A 145 8.60 -15.33 15.88
CA MET A 145 9.93 -14.82 16.16
C MET A 145 10.98 -15.76 15.57
N MET A 146 11.92 -15.19 14.82
CA MET A 146 13.00 -15.90 14.14
C MET A 146 14.33 -15.29 14.57
N GLY A 147 15.03 -15.94 15.51
CA GLY A 147 16.36 -15.54 16.00
C GLY A 147 17.42 -16.55 15.59
N GLY A 148 18.51 -16.09 14.98
CA GLY A 148 19.55 -16.96 14.42
C GLY A 148 20.41 -16.24 13.39
N HIS A 149 20.95 -17.01 12.45
CA HIS A 149 21.70 -16.50 11.31
C HIS A 149 20.82 -16.35 10.07
N GLY A 150 21.13 -15.36 9.25
CA GLY A 150 20.69 -15.25 7.86
C GLY A 150 21.89 -15.09 6.93
N SER A 151 21.64 -15.25 5.62
CA SER A 151 22.59 -15.13 4.53
C SER A 151 21.85 -14.93 3.20
N GLN A 152 22.54 -15.01 2.07
CA GLN A 152 21.96 -14.97 0.72
C GLN A 152 22.36 -16.20 -0.10
N GLN A 153 21.60 -16.53 -1.14
CA GLN A 153 21.95 -17.51 -2.16
C GLN A 153 21.58 -17.01 -3.56
N PRO A 154 22.10 -17.57 -4.67
CA PRO A 154 21.71 -17.18 -6.01
C PRO A 154 20.32 -17.73 -6.35
N GLU A 155 19.48 -16.92 -6.96
CA GLU A 155 18.19 -17.34 -7.52
C GLU A 155 18.30 -18.56 -8.47
N PRO A 156 17.19 -19.28 -8.71
CA PRO A 156 17.04 -20.12 -9.90
C PRO A 156 17.11 -19.33 -11.23
N GLU A 157 17.08 -20.04 -12.37
CA GLU A 157 17.05 -19.38 -13.68
C GLU A 157 15.70 -18.69 -13.96
N GLU A 158 14.61 -19.36 -13.58
CA GLU A 158 13.22 -18.90 -13.64
C GLU A 158 12.62 -18.82 -12.22
N PRO A 159 12.84 -17.71 -11.48
CA PRO A 159 12.23 -17.45 -10.17
C PRO A 159 10.74 -17.11 -10.31
N ALA A 160 9.99 -17.26 -9.21
CA ALA A 160 8.57 -16.92 -9.16
C ALA A 160 8.31 -15.41 -8.96
N ASP A 161 9.16 -14.75 -8.18
CA ASP A 161 9.20 -13.30 -7.94
C ASP A 161 10.68 -12.89 -8.18
N PRO A 162 11.04 -12.24 -9.31
CA PRO A 162 12.44 -12.04 -9.71
C PRO A 162 13.13 -10.87 -9.00
N GLU A 163 14.14 -11.14 -8.19
CA GLU A 163 14.85 -10.12 -7.39
C GLU A 163 15.80 -9.25 -8.26
N PRO A 164 15.86 -7.92 -8.01
CA PRO A 164 16.73 -6.96 -8.71
C PRO A 164 18.24 -7.24 -8.73
N ASP A 165 18.80 -7.88 -7.72
CA ASP A 165 20.20 -8.33 -7.68
C ASP A 165 20.37 -9.81 -8.10
N GLY A 166 19.29 -10.59 -8.02
CA GLY A 166 19.22 -12.01 -8.36
C GLY A 166 19.61 -12.96 -7.21
N LEU A 167 19.46 -12.54 -5.95
CA LEU A 167 19.86 -13.35 -4.79
C LEU A 167 18.70 -13.57 -3.79
N ASP A 168 18.25 -14.82 -3.59
CA ASP A 168 17.27 -15.12 -2.54
C ASP A 168 17.86 -14.83 -1.14
N GLU A 169 17.13 -14.07 -0.31
CA GLU A 169 17.44 -13.92 1.12
C GLU A 169 17.05 -15.17 1.92
N ILE A 170 17.97 -15.71 2.74
CA ILE A 170 17.78 -16.98 3.47
C ILE A 170 17.98 -16.89 4.99
N PHE A 171 17.00 -17.41 5.74
CA PHE A 171 17.18 -17.78 7.14
C PHE A 171 17.84 -19.17 7.25
N LEU A 172 18.72 -19.35 8.24
CA LEU A 172 19.49 -20.59 8.43
C LEU A 172 18.98 -21.40 9.65
N PRO A 173 18.32 -22.56 9.45
CA PRO A 173 17.99 -23.50 10.52
C PRO A 173 19.20 -24.28 11.06
N ARG A 174 19.02 -25.03 12.15
CA ARG A 174 20.02 -25.95 12.73
C ARG A 174 20.70 -26.85 11.70
N ASP A 175 19.90 -27.41 10.80
CA ASP A 175 20.26 -28.46 9.86
C ASP A 175 20.67 -27.93 8.47
N VAL A 176 20.87 -26.61 8.34
CA VAL A 176 21.58 -26.00 7.20
C VAL A 176 22.92 -26.69 6.94
N LYS A 177 23.41 -26.63 5.71
CA LYS A 177 24.76 -27.07 5.34
C LYS A 177 25.49 -26.03 4.47
N GLU A 178 26.79 -26.24 4.29
CA GLU A 178 27.53 -25.69 3.16
C GLU A 178 26.95 -26.18 1.82
N TRP A 179 27.21 -25.44 0.74
CA TRP A 179 26.82 -25.76 -0.64
C TRP A 179 27.65 -26.92 -1.18
N GLU A 180 27.01 -28.04 -1.48
CA GLU A 180 27.68 -29.26 -1.96
C GLU A 180 27.51 -29.42 -3.50
N GLY A 181 28.63 -29.52 -4.23
CA GLY A 181 28.64 -29.93 -5.63
C GLY A 181 27.94 -28.99 -6.62
N ASP A 182 27.09 -29.56 -7.47
CA ASP A 182 26.24 -28.90 -8.47
C ASP A 182 24.85 -28.53 -7.95
N ALA A 183 24.66 -28.51 -6.62
CA ALA A 183 23.44 -28.00 -6.00
C ALA A 183 23.08 -26.61 -6.53
N SER A 184 21.77 -26.33 -6.62
CA SER A 184 21.25 -25.05 -7.11
C SER A 184 20.84 -24.08 -6.00
N LYS A 185 21.06 -24.45 -4.72
CA LYS A 185 20.72 -23.65 -3.52
C LYS A 185 21.42 -24.19 -2.27
N VAL A 186 21.44 -23.40 -1.20
CA VAL A 186 21.97 -23.79 0.11
C VAL A 186 21.10 -24.89 0.72
N PRO A 187 21.63 -26.07 1.09
CA PRO A 187 20.83 -27.15 1.65
C PRO A 187 20.21 -26.77 2.99
N ASN A 188 18.92 -27.07 3.15
CA ASN A 188 18.09 -26.79 4.34
C ASN A 188 17.95 -25.32 4.77
N ALA A 189 18.43 -24.35 4.00
CA ALA A 189 18.05 -22.94 4.16
C ALA A 189 16.53 -22.74 3.99
N ILE A 190 15.99 -21.62 4.48
CA ILE A 190 14.61 -21.17 4.24
C ILE A 190 14.67 -19.84 3.50
N ILE A 191 14.24 -19.82 2.24
CA ILE A 191 14.09 -18.58 1.45
C ILE A 191 12.90 -17.76 1.94
N ASP A 192 12.96 -16.45 1.76
CA ASP A 192 11.88 -15.53 2.12
C ASP A 192 10.57 -15.83 1.36
N ASP A 193 10.63 -16.27 0.10
CA ASP A 193 9.45 -16.64 -0.71
C ASP A 193 8.63 -17.78 -0.09
N GLU A 194 9.29 -18.72 0.61
CA GLU A 194 8.59 -19.74 1.42
C GLU A 194 7.91 -19.13 2.66
N ILE A 195 8.55 -18.14 3.31
CA ILE A 195 7.96 -17.40 4.43
C ILE A 195 6.77 -16.59 3.95
N GLY A 196 6.89 -15.91 2.81
CA GLY A 196 5.81 -15.23 2.11
C GLY A 196 4.65 -16.17 1.80
N ALA A 197 4.91 -17.39 1.32
CA ALA A 197 3.90 -18.41 1.10
C ALA A 197 3.19 -18.86 2.39
N TRP A 198 3.92 -19.04 3.49
CA TRP A 198 3.34 -19.41 4.79
C TRP A 198 2.53 -18.25 5.41
N LEU A 199 2.98 -17.00 5.27
CA LEU A 199 2.23 -15.80 5.64
C LEU A 199 0.95 -15.67 4.82
N LYS A 200 1.02 -15.82 3.50
CA LYS A 200 -0.14 -15.89 2.58
C LYS A 200 -1.12 -17.02 2.97
N ALA A 201 -0.69 -18.06 3.70
CA ALA A 201 -1.56 -19.12 4.22
C ALA A 201 -2.24 -18.78 5.56
N ILE A 202 -1.53 -18.12 6.49
CA ILE A 202 -2.10 -17.67 7.78
C ILE A 202 -3.03 -16.47 7.56
N GLN A 203 -2.63 -15.47 6.77
CA GLN A 203 -3.39 -14.24 6.55
C GLN A 203 -4.76 -14.50 5.90
N LYS A 204 -4.90 -15.56 5.09
CA LYS A 204 -6.20 -16.04 4.55
C LYS A 204 -7.23 -16.41 5.63
N LYS A 205 -6.82 -16.59 6.89
CA LYS A 205 -7.72 -16.79 8.05
C LYS A 205 -8.30 -15.49 8.62
N LYS A 206 -7.80 -14.33 8.19
CA LYS A 206 -8.03 -13.01 8.80
C LYS A 206 -7.51 -12.90 10.24
N ALA A 207 -6.44 -13.60 10.56
CA ALA A 207 -5.67 -13.41 11.79
C ALA A 207 -4.70 -12.24 11.62
N PHE A 208 -4.35 -11.57 12.72
CA PHE A 208 -3.28 -10.57 12.76
C PHE A 208 -1.94 -11.26 13.01
N ILE A 209 -0.89 -10.85 12.30
CA ILE A 209 0.45 -11.45 12.40
C ILE A 209 1.46 -10.39 12.84
N TRP A 210 2.27 -10.70 13.85
CA TRP A 210 3.48 -9.96 14.21
C TRP A 210 4.71 -10.83 14.00
N LEU A 211 5.60 -10.38 13.10
CA LEU A 211 6.90 -10.99 12.82
C LEU A 211 8.01 -10.21 13.52
N VAL A 212 8.97 -10.94 14.11
CA VAL A 212 10.21 -10.38 14.67
C VAL A 212 11.39 -11.20 14.16
N PHE A 213 12.23 -10.58 13.32
CA PHE A 213 13.47 -11.17 12.81
C PHE A 213 14.67 -10.56 13.55
N ASP A 214 15.33 -11.38 14.39
CA ASP A 214 16.56 -11.02 15.12
C ASP A 214 17.77 -11.79 14.55
N SER A 215 17.93 -11.65 13.25
CA SER A 215 18.96 -12.23 12.37
C SER A 215 19.50 -11.16 11.42
N CYS A 216 20.73 -11.31 10.94
CA CYS A 216 21.27 -10.45 9.88
C CYS A 216 20.75 -10.88 8.50
N HIS A 217 20.55 -9.90 7.63
CA HIS A 217 20.71 -10.06 6.18
C HIS A 217 22.11 -9.55 5.77
N SER A 218 22.55 -9.66 4.52
CA SER A 218 23.98 -9.79 4.18
C SER A 218 24.86 -8.50 4.17
N GLY A 219 24.72 -7.66 5.19
CA GLY A 219 25.46 -6.40 5.38
C GLY A 219 26.91 -6.50 5.87
N SER A 220 27.64 -5.37 5.94
CA SER A 220 29.11 -5.40 6.14
C SER A 220 29.66 -4.60 7.34
N MET A 221 30.30 -5.32 8.27
CA MET A 221 31.49 -4.93 9.04
C MET A 221 31.47 -3.59 9.80
N ILE A 222 30.96 -3.60 11.05
CA ILE A 222 31.35 -2.65 12.10
C ILE A 222 31.69 -3.45 13.37
N ARG A 223 32.99 -3.51 13.71
CA ARG A 223 33.45 -4.20 14.92
C ARG A 223 33.45 -3.30 16.14
N ALA A 224 32.78 -3.74 17.21
CA ALA A 224 32.95 -3.24 18.56
C ALA A 224 33.45 -4.37 19.48
N VAL A 225 34.29 -4.03 20.46
CA VAL A 225 34.85 -5.02 21.39
C VAL A 225 33.74 -5.50 22.34
N ASN A 226 33.63 -6.82 22.51
CA ASN A 226 32.56 -7.53 23.25
C ASN A 226 31.18 -7.58 22.55
N GLU A 227 31.15 -7.63 21.21
CA GLU A 227 29.94 -7.88 20.41
C GLU A 227 30.18 -9.07 19.47
N THR A 228 29.13 -9.83 19.13
CA THR A 228 29.20 -10.94 18.16
C THR A 228 28.19 -10.71 17.04
N GLU A 229 28.69 -10.64 15.80
CA GLU A 229 27.91 -10.40 14.57
C GLU A 229 27.06 -11.64 14.24
N ARG A 230 25.77 -11.46 13.91
CA ARG A 230 24.86 -12.57 13.54
C ARG A 230 24.87 -12.91 12.04
N GLN A 231 25.97 -12.69 11.34
CA GLN A 231 26.10 -12.97 9.89
C GLN A 231 26.82 -14.29 9.59
N VAL A 232 26.39 -14.98 8.53
CA VAL A 232 27.15 -16.03 7.84
C VAL A 232 27.27 -15.61 6.37
N LYS A 233 28.46 -15.66 5.77
CA LYS A 233 28.65 -15.20 4.38
C LYS A 233 28.32 -16.29 3.35
N PRO A 234 27.71 -15.94 2.20
CA PRO A 234 27.45 -16.88 1.11
C PRO A 234 28.72 -17.60 0.63
N THR A 235 29.76 -16.87 0.23
CA THR A 235 30.98 -17.46 -0.38
C THR A 235 31.89 -18.11 0.65
N ASP A 236 32.24 -17.38 1.71
CA ASP A 236 33.35 -17.76 2.60
C ASP A 236 32.92 -18.90 3.54
N ASP A 237 31.65 -18.90 3.93
CA ASP A 237 31.13 -19.70 5.04
C ASP A 237 30.12 -20.75 4.58
N LEU A 238 29.18 -20.41 3.68
CA LEU A 238 28.25 -21.37 3.07
C LEU A 238 28.78 -21.99 1.75
N LYS A 239 29.96 -21.61 1.27
CA LYS A 239 30.60 -22.11 0.03
C LYS A 239 29.82 -21.88 -1.26
N VAL A 240 28.84 -20.97 -1.24
CA VAL A 240 28.07 -20.57 -2.43
C VAL A 240 29.06 -20.16 -3.53
N PRO A 241 29.06 -20.82 -4.71
CA PRO A 241 30.04 -20.52 -5.74
C PRO A 241 29.92 -19.08 -6.24
N THR A 242 31.00 -18.31 -6.18
CA THR A 242 31.04 -16.92 -6.70
C THR A 242 30.68 -16.84 -8.19
N LYS A 243 30.82 -17.95 -8.94
CA LYS A 243 30.32 -18.08 -10.31
C LYS A 243 28.79 -18.04 -10.36
N ALA A 244 28.10 -18.79 -9.50
CA ALA A 244 26.64 -18.88 -9.47
C ALA A 244 26.01 -17.54 -9.06
N ILE A 245 26.59 -16.85 -8.06
CA ILE A 245 26.24 -15.47 -7.68
C ILE A 245 26.33 -14.56 -8.93
N ARG A 246 27.50 -14.52 -9.58
CA ARG A 246 27.72 -13.69 -10.79
C ARG A 246 26.84 -14.06 -11.98
N GLU A 247 26.44 -15.31 -12.10
CA GLU A 247 25.51 -15.76 -13.14
C GLU A 247 24.07 -15.33 -12.84
N ALA A 248 23.67 -15.27 -11.56
CA ALA A 248 22.40 -14.71 -11.13
C ALA A 248 22.37 -13.18 -11.25
N GLU A 249 23.40 -12.46 -10.76
CA GLU A 249 23.62 -11.03 -11.00
C GLU A 249 23.53 -10.70 -12.51
N ALA A 250 24.13 -11.53 -13.36
CA ALA A 250 24.11 -11.36 -14.82
C ALA A 250 22.82 -11.88 -15.50
N ARG A 251 21.90 -12.56 -14.79
CA ARG A 251 20.51 -12.76 -15.22
C ARG A 251 19.67 -11.55 -14.82
N ALA A 252 19.74 -11.11 -13.57
CA ALA A 252 19.05 -9.92 -13.06
C ALA A 252 19.39 -8.67 -13.91
N ALA A 253 20.67 -8.38 -14.14
CA ALA A 253 21.10 -7.27 -15.01
C ALA A 253 20.75 -7.41 -16.51
N LYS A 254 20.17 -8.53 -16.95
CA LYS A 254 19.54 -8.68 -18.28
C LYS A 254 18.02 -8.51 -18.23
N ARG A 255 17.38 -8.88 -17.10
CA ARG A 255 15.97 -8.55 -16.82
C ARG A 255 15.80 -7.03 -16.62
N PHE A 256 16.81 -6.39 -16.00
CA PHE A 256 16.87 -4.96 -15.68
C PHE A 256 18.10 -4.28 -16.33
N PRO A 257 18.09 -4.04 -17.67
CA PRO A 257 19.29 -3.64 -18.41
C PRO A 257 19.63 -2.13 -18.33
N ASP A 258 20.42 -1.71 -17.35
CA ASP A 258 21.11 -0.41 -17.35
C ASP A 258 22.37 -0.42 -18.25
N LYS A 259 22.66 0.71 -18.89
CA LYS A 259 23.82 0.91 -19.78
C LYS A 259 25.07 1.44 -19.09
N ASN A 260 25.02 1.95 -17.85
CA ASN A 260 26.20 2.47 -17.14
C ASN A 260 26.40 1.82 -15.76
N ARG A 261 27.19 0.73 -15.76
CA ARG A 261 27.57 -0.06 -14.56
C ARG A 261 28.11 0.79 -13.40
N GLY A 262 27.73 0.46 -12.16
CA GLY A 262 28.42 1.02 -10.99
C GLY A 262 27.88 0.74 -9.58
N GLY A 263 26.90 -0.14 -9.37
CA GLY A 263 26.34 -0.40 -8.04
C GLY A 263 25.74 -1.79 -7.90
N SER A 264 25.80 -2.35 -6.68
CA SER A 264 24.94 -3.45 -6.26
C SER A 264 23.53 -2.91 -6.05
N ALA A 265 22.54 -3.53 -6.70
CA ALA A 265 21.15 -3.32 -6.33
C ALA A 265 20.89 -3.90 -4.92
N GLU A 266 19.78 -3.50 -4.31
CA GLU A 266 19.12 -4.32 -3.29
C GLU A 266 17.71 -4.67 -3.78
N PRO A 267 17.09 -5.73 -3.25
CA PRO A 267 15.92 -6.32 -3.86
C PRO A 267 14.58 -5.64 -3.54
N GLU A 268 13.63 -5.77 -4.47
CA GLU A 268 12.20 -5.69 -4.19
C GLU A 268 11.83 -6.92 -3.32
N ARG A 269 11.82 -6.74 -1.99
CA ARG A 269 11.43 -7.79 -1.02
C ARG A 269 10.08 -8.42 -1.39
N SER A 270 9.96 -9.74 -1.19
CA SER A 270 8.71 -10.47 -1.44
C SER A 270 7.53 -9.84 -0.69
N GLN A 271 6.61 -9.24 -1.45
CA GLN A 271 5.75 -8.18 -0.92
C GLN A 271 4.78 -8.71 0.15
N LEU A 272 4.78 -8.08 1.34
CA LEU A 272 3.89 -8.45 2.43
C LEU A 272 2.41 -8.39 1.97
N PRO A 273 1.63 -9.47 2.16
CA PRO A 273 0.21 -9.48 1.82
C PRO A 273 -0.57 -8.34 2.46
N LYS A 274 -1.37 -7.62 1.66
CA LYS A 274 -2.03 -6.37 2.08
C LYS A 274 -2.89 -6.54 3.33
N GLY A 275 -2.43 -5.97 4.45
CA GLY A 275 -3.17 -5.81 5.70
C GLY A 275 -3.14 -7.01 6.65
N GLY A 276 -3.18 -6.72 7.95
CA GLY A 276 -3.17 -7.69 9.04
C GLY A 276 -1.77 -8.20 9.42
N ILE A 277 -0.70 -7.60 8.90
CA ILE A 277 0.68 -8.05 9.15
C ILE A 277 1.56 -6.85 9.54
N VAL A 278 2.38 -7.03 10.58
CA VAL A 278 3.52 -6.17 10.90
C VAL A 278 4.78 -7.02 11.00
N ALA A 279 5.86 -6.60 10.36
CA ALA A 279 7.18 -7.20 10.53
C ALA A 279 8.17 -6.20 11.11
N ILE A 280 9.01 -6.65 12.04
CA ILE A 280 10.11 -5.87 12.61
C ILE A 280 11.42 -6.65 12.41
N TYR A 281 12.41 -5.99 11.81
CA TYR A 281 13.72 -6.56 11.50
C TYR A 281 14.81 -5.86 12.32
N ALA A 282 15.82 -6.59 12.78
CA ALA A 282 16.81 -6.06 13.72
C ALA A 282 17.74 -4.98 13.16
N CYS A 283 17.93 -4.94 11.85
CA CYS A 283 18.85 -4.05 11.14
C CYS A 283 18.37 -3.80 9.70
N GLN A 284 18.97 -2.83 9.01
CA GLN A 284 18.86 -2.72 7.56
C GLN A 284 19.74 -3.79 6.88
N SER A 285 19.47 -4.09 5.62
CA SER A 285 20.09 -5.20 4.88
C SER A 285 21.61 -5.01 4.60
N ASN A 286 22.15 -3.79 4.72
CA ASN A 286 23.62 -3.52 4.76
C ASN A 286 24.23 -3.43 6.17
N GLU A 287 23.43 -3.51 7.23
CA GLU A 287 23.90 -3.48 8.62
C GLU A 287 24.00 -4.91 9.18
N VAL A 288 24.76 -5.07 10.27
CA VAL A 288 24.77 -6.30 11.07
C VAL A 288 24.08 -6.08 12.41
N THR A 289 23.13 -6.95 12.77
CA THR A 289 22.69 -7.09 14.17
C THR A 289 23.71 -7.90 14.97
N VAL A 290 23.71 -7.67 16.28
CA VAL A 290 24.69 -8.19 17.22
C VAL A 290 24.02 -8.81 18.43
N GLU A 291 24.64 -9.85 18.98
CA GLU A 291 24.35 -10.27 20.35
C GLU A 291 25.37 -9.72 21.34
N ARG A 292 24.85 -9.34 22.53
CA ARG A 292 25.60 -8.62 23.56
C ARG A 292 25.17 -9.08 24.95
N MET A 293 26.05 -8.92 25.93
CA MET A 293 25.74 -9.12 27.34
C MET A 293 24.79 -8.01 27.82
N LEU A 294 23.54 -8.37 28.10
CA LEU A 294 22.48 -7.44 28.53
C LEU A 294 21.80 -7.97 29.81
N PRO A 295 21.48 -7.13 30.81
CA PRO A 295 21.69 -5.68 30.86
C PRO A 295 23.16 -5.26 30.80
N GLY A 296 23.44 -4.09 30.21
CA GLY A 296 24.80 -3.57 30.08
C GLY A 296 25.41 -3.07 31.41
N GLY A 297 26.58 -2.44 31.33
CA GLY A 297 27.21 -1.77 32.47
C GLY A 297 27.84 -2.68 33.53
N GLY A 298 28.05 -3.97 33.22
CA GLY A 298 28.65 -4.93 34.16
C GLY A 298 27.68 -5.51 35.19
N SER A 299 26.38 -5.54 34.88
CA SER A 299 25.37 -6.19 35.73
C SER A 299 25.72 -7.67 35.99
N PRO A 300 25.56 -8.18 37.23
CA PRO A 300 25.77 -9.60 37.54
C PRO A 300 24.74 -10.52 36.85
N ASP A 301 23.58 -9.98 36.47
CA ASP A 301 22.52 -10.71 35.75
C ASP A 301 22.69 -10.66 34.22
N ALA A 302 23.79 -10.07 33.73
CA ALA A 302 24.04 -9.92 32.30
C ALA A 302 24.27 -11.27 31.61
N LYS A 303 23.56 -11.50 30.51
CA LYS A 303 23.65 -12.69 29.66
C LYS A 303 23.53 -12.31 28.18
N PRO A 304 24.00 -13.15 27.24
CA PRO A 304 23.91 -12.81 25.82
C PRO A 304 22.46 -12.80 25.37
N PHE A 305 22.05 -11.71 24.71
CA PHE A 305 20.77 -11.53 24.04
C PHE A 305 20.98 -10.83 22.69
N GLY A 306 20.06 -11.01 21.76
CA GLY A 306 19.90 -10.19 20.56
C GLY A 306 19.43 -8.79 20.92
N LEU A 307 20.06 -7.77 20.33
CA LEU A 307 19.82 -6.38 20.71
C LEU A 307 18.37 -5.93 20.45
N LEU A 308 17.74 -6.42 19.38
CA LEU A 308 16.34 -6.13 19.05
C LEU A 308 15.41 -6.77 20.09
N SER A 309 15.48 -8.09 20.26
CA SER A 309 14.57 -8.86 21.11
C SER A 309 14.58 -8.40 22.56
N TYR A 310 15.79 -8.13 23.09
CA TYR A 310 15.96 -7.57 24.43
C TYR A 310 15.33 -6.19 24.55
N THR A 311 15.54 -5.32 23.57
CA THR A 311 15.02 -3.95 23.62
C THR A 311 13.51 -3.93 23.51
N ILE A 312 12.90 -4.68 22.57
CA ILE A 312 11.43 -4.84 22.43
C ILE A 312 10.79 -5.20 23.78
N ALA A 313 11.33 -6.22 24.46
CA ALA A 313 10.83 -6.65 25.77
C ALA A 313 10.98 -5.55 26.84
N GLN A 314 12.09 -4.81 26.85
CA GLN A 314 12.25 -3.67 27.76
C GLN A 314 11.21 -2.57 27.54
N ILE A 315 10.92 -2.18 26.30
CA ILE A 315 9.93 -1.10 26.02
C ILE A 315 8.55 -1.51 26.52
N LEU A 316 8.12 -2.72 26.17
CA LEU A 316 6.76 -3.19 26.44
C LEU A 316 6.53 -3.42 27.94
N VAL A 317 7.50 -4.01 28.65
CA VAL A 317 7.44 -4.17 30.11
C VAL A 317 7.48 -2.81 30.81
N GLN A 318 8.32 -1.87 30.35
CA GLN A 318 8.40 -0.53 30.93
C GLN A 318 7.10 0.27 30.73
N ALA A 319 6.45 0.15 29.57
CA ALA A 319 5.16 0.78 29.29
C ALA A 319 4.04 0.28 30.23
N GLU A 320 3.96 -1.04 30.49
CA GLU A 320 3.01 -1.62 31.45
C GLU A 320 3.32 -1.12 32.88
N GLN A 321 4.58 -1.18 33.32
CA GLN A 321 5.00 -0.75 34.66
C GLN A 321 4.78 0.75 34.92
N ASN A 322 4.94 1.59 33.90
CA ASN A 322 4.70 3.03 33.98
C ASN A 322 3.21 3.40 34.13
N GLY A 323 2.30 2.47 33.85
CA GLY A 323 0.88 2.79 33.62
C GLY A 323 0.69 3.65 32.36
N GLY A 324 1.57 3.48 31.37
CA GLY A 324 1.47 4.14 30.07
C GLY A 324 0.31 3.58 29.25
N THR A 325 0.12 4.11 28.05
CA THR A 325 -0.72 3.43 27.05
C THR A 325 0.13 2.37 26.36
N PRO A 326 -0.44 1.23 25.90
CA PRO A 326 0.27 0.36 24.98
C PRO A 326 0.78 1.18 23.78
N PRO A 327 2.07 1.07 23.41
CA PRO A 327 2.60 1.73 22.23
C PRO A 327 2.00 1.10 20.97
N THR A 328 1.86 1.90 19.92
CA THR A 328 1.63 1.36 18.57
C THR A 328 2.88 0.68 18.03
N TYR A 329 2.76 -0.15 16.99
CA TYR A 329 3.93 -0.76 16.35
C TYR A 329 4.94 0.28 15.81
N ARG A 330 4.49 1.44 15.32
CA ARG A 330 5.39 2.57 15.01
C ARG A 330 6.09 3.12 16.27
N GLU A 331 5.33 3.45 17.31
CA GLU A 331 5.88 4.00 18.56
C GLU A 331 6.86 3.03 19.25
N LEU A 332 6.66 1.71 19.11
CA LEU A 332 7.62 0.69 19.54
C LEU A 332 8.97 0.86 18.82
N VAL A 333 8.97 0.91 17.49
CA VAL A 333 10.21 0.95 16.68
C VAL A 333 10.94 2.29 16.82
N GLN A 334 10.20 3.39 16.97
CA GLN A 334 10.74 4.68 17.41
C GLN A 334 11.43 4.55 18.77
N GLY A 335 10.75 3.95 19.76
CA GLY A 335 11.32 3.70 21.09
C GLY A 335 12.57 2.80 21.11
N ILE A 336 12.75 1.91 20.12
CA ILE A 336 13.98 1.12 19.94
C ILE A 336 15.09 1.99 19.35
N ASN A 337 14.79 2.72 18.27
CA ASN A 337 15.75 3.60 17.59
C ASN A 337 16.33 4.69 18.51
N ASN A 338 15.48 5.26 19.38
CA ASN A 338 15.87 6.22 20.41
C ASN A 338 16.71 5.57 21.51
N ARG A 339 16.32 4.40 22.03
CA ARG A 339 17.13 3.64 23.00
C ARG A 339 18.51 3.29 22.45
N TYR A 340 18.61 2.94 21.17
CA TYR A 340 19.90 2.72 20.50
C TYR A 340 20.71 4.03 20.39
N GLY A 341 20.05 5.16 20.10
CA GLY A 341 20.67 6.49 20.11
C GLY A 341 21.25 6.87 21.47
N ALA A 342 20.50 6.63 22.56
CA ALA A 342 20.95 6.81 23.94
C ALA A 342 22.11 5.88 24.35
N MET A 343 22.28 4.74 23.68
CA MET A 343 23.47 3.88 23.80
C MET A 343 24.66 4.35 22.93
N GLY A 344 24.57 5.51 22.28
CA GLY A 344 25.57 6.04 21.36
C GLY A 344 25.64 5.31 20.01
N ARG A 345 24.64 4.48 19.66
CA ARG A 345 24.66 3.67 18.45
C ARG A 345 23.96 4.34 17.27
N THR A 346 24.68 4.45 16.16
CA THR A 346 24.10 4.73 14.84
C THR A 346 23.53 3.48 14.18
N ALA A 347 24.10 2.29 14.45
CA ALA A 347 23.70 1.00 13.88
C ALA A 347 23.71 -0.14 14.95
N PRO A 348 22.95 -1.24 14.77
CA PRO A 348 21.96 -1.46 13.72
C PRO A 348 20.75 -0.52 13.85
N THR A 349 19.95 -0.43 12.79
CA THR A 349 18.79 0.46 12.65
C THR A 349 17.56 -0.38 12.31
N PRO A 350 16.72 -0.74 13.30
CA PRO A 350 15.58 -1.62 13.07
C PRO A 350 14.56 -1.04 12.09
N GLN A 351 14.05 -1.90 11.21
CA GLN A 351 13.03 -1.56 10.22
C GLN A 351 11.66 -2.11 10.61
N ILE A 352 10.60 -1.49 10.10
CA ILE A 352 9.21 -1.92 10.24
C ILE A 352 8.50 -1.93 8.90
N GLU A 353 7.84 -3.05 8.60
CA GLU A 353 6.98 -3.24 7.44
C GLU A 353 5.54 -3.58 7.88
N GLY A 354 4.60 -3.49 6.93
CA GLY A 354 3.16 -3.56 7.18
C GLY A 354 2.47 -2.24 6.82
N ASN A 355 1.15 -2.28 6.64
CA ASN A 355 0.41 -1.11 6.18
C ASN A 355 0.28 -0.01 7.25
N LEU A 356 -0.19 1.18 6.85
CA LEU A 356 -0.35 2.31 7.76
C LEU A 356 -1.31 2.04 8.94
N GLU A 357 -2.39 1.27 8.73
CA GLU A 357 -3.38 0.91 9.76
C GLU A 357 -2.80 -0.09 10.79
N ASP A 358 -2.07 -1.09 10.30
CA ASP A 358 -1.34 -2.09 11.08
C ASP A 358 -0.23 -1.43 11.92
N ARG A 359 0.59 -0.56 11.31
CA ARG A 359 1.65 0.21 12.00
C ARG A 359 1.08 1.16 13.07
N ASN A 360 -0.16 1.63 12.89
CA ASN A 360 -0.92 2.44 13.85
C ASN A 360 -1.66 1.62 14.93
N ARG A 361 -1.62 0.28 14.91
CA ARG A 361 -2.26 -0.57 15.92
C ARG A 361 -1.37 -0.72 17.17
N GLU A 362 -2.01 -0.81 18.34
CA GLU A 362 -1.34 -1.24 19.58
C GLU A 362 -0.61 -2.57 19.37
N VAL A 363 0.60 -2.71 19.93
CA VAL A 363 1.36 -3.97 19.87
C VAL A 363 0.52 -5.09 20.49
N LEU A 364 0.13 -6.07 19.67
CA LEU A 364 -0.77 -7.19 20.00
C LEU A 364 -2.17 -6.81 20.52
N GLY A 365 -2.54 -5.52 20.43
CA GLY A 365 -3.89 -5.06 20.68
C GLY A 365 -4.76 -5.11 19.41
N THR A 366 -6.03 -4.79 19.57
CA THR A 366 -7.00 -4.64 18.46
C THR A 366 -7.37 -3.18 18.18
N LYS A 367 -6.89 -2.24 19.01
CA LYS A 367 -7.17 -0.81 18.85
C LYS A 367 -6.12 -0.16 17.96
N SER A 368 -6.56 0.48 16.88
CA SER A 368 -5.74 1.42 16.12
C SER A 368 -5.79 2.81 16.75
N TRP A 369 -4.69 3.53 16.70
CA TRP A 369 -4.57 4.92 17.12
C TRP A 369 -4.06 5.79 15.95
N PRO A 370 -4.83 5.97 14.86
CA PRO A 370 -4.31 6.67 13.69
C PRO A 370 -4.10 8.18 13.92
N GLY A 371 -4.53 8.70 15.07
CA GLY A 371 -4.32 10.07 15.53
C GLY A 371 -3.08 10.30 16.40
N ARG A 372 -2.29 9.26 16.71
CA ARG A 372 -1.06 9.45 17.48
C ARG A 372 0.03 9.99 16.56
N SER A 373 0.37 11.26 16.78
CA SER A 373 1.30 12.01 15.97
C SER A 373 2.70 11.37 15.94
N ALA A 374 3.26 11.25 14.74
CA ALA A 374 4.66 10.86 14.52
C ALA A 374 5.62 12.06 14.57
N ILE A 375 5.12 13.27 14.87
CA ILE A 375 5.97 14.44 15.06
C ILE A 375 6.70 14.31 16.40
N LEU A 376 8.02 14.29 16.35
CA LEU A 376 8.93 14.22 17.49
C LEU A 376 9.62 15.57 17.68
N LEU A 377 9.67 16.02 18.92
CA LEU A 377 10.61 17.05 19.39
C LEU A 377 11.97 16.39 19.61
N SER A 378 13.02 17.02 19.09
CA SER A 378 14.42 16.69 19.37
C SER A 378 15.17 17.95 19.78
N GLN A 379 15.90 17.92 20.88
CA GLN A 379 16.79 19.01 21.30
C GLN A 379 18.25 18.70 20.97
N ASP A 380 18.90 19.62 20.24
CA ASP A 380 20.30 19.56 19.84
C ASP A 380 21.01 20.81 20.40
N ALA A 381 21.77 20.61 21.48
CA ALA A 381 22.25 21.67 22.38
C ALA A 381 21.11 22.64 22.80
N ASP A 382 21.20 23.92 22.46
CA ASP A 382 20.17 24.93 22.75
C ASP A 382 19.07 25.03 21.67
N VAL A 383 19.10 24.19 20.63
CA VAL A 383 18.18 24.26 19.47
C VAL A 383 17.18 23.11 19.50
N MET A 384 15.94 23.41 19.90
CA MET A 384 14.79 22.52 19.69
C MET A 384 14.35 22.51 18.23
N LYS A 385 14.12 21.31 17.70
CA LYS A 385 13.65 21.04 16.33
C LYS A 385 12.49 20.05 16.38
N ILE A 386 11.63 20.08 15.37
CA ILE A 386 10.67 19.01 15.09
C ILE A 386 10.95 18.39 13.71
N ASN A 387 10.70 17.08 13.57
CA ASN A 387 10.77 16.33 12.30
C ASN A 387 9.59 16.61 11.35
N ALA A 388 8.99 17.80 11.41
CA ALA A 388 7.91 18.24 10.54
C ALA A 388 8.20 19.64 9.98
N GLY A 389 7.91 19.85 8.70
CA GLY A 389 8.25 21.05 7.93
C GLY A 389 7.18 21.44 6.91
N THR A 390 7.49 22.26 5.91
CA THR A 390 6.50 22.76 4.93
C THR A 390 5.73 21.63 4.22
N LEU A 391 6.39 20.52 3.88
CA LEU A 391 5.75 19.35 3.26
C LEU A 391 4.80 18.62 4.22
N HIS A 392 5.04 18.72 5.53
CA HIS A 392 4.16 18.21 6.58
C HIS A 392 3.08 19.22 6.98
N GLY A 393 2.91 20.30 6.21
CA GLY A 393 1.99 21.38 6.54
C GLY A 393 2.38 22.13 7.82
N MET A 394 3.65 22.46 8.02
CA MET A 394 4.10 23.39 9.08
C MET A 394 4.37 24.80 8.52
N SER A 395 4.19 25.82 9.36
CA SER A 395 4.48 27.23 9.04
C SER A 395 5.04 27.99 10.24
N GLU A 396 5.74 29.09 9.99
CA GLU A 396 6.15 30.06 11.03
C GLU A 396 4.90 30.58 11.78
N GLY A 397 4.92 30.55 13.11
CA GLY A 397 3.78 30.92 13.96
C GLY A 397 2.91 29.74 14.43
N SER A 398 2.97 28.59 13.75
CA SER A 398 2.27 27.35 14.18
C SER A 398 2.73 26.88 15.57
N ILE A 399 1.86 26.19 16.31
CA ILE A 399 2.08 25.79 17.71
C ILE A 399 1.71 24.32 17.92
N LEU A 400 2.61 23.58 18.59
CA LEU A 400 2.44 22.17 18.91
C LEU A 400 2.41 21.95 20.43
N ALA A 401 1.51 21.09 20.90
CA ALA A 401 1.47 20.58 22.26
C ALA A 401 2.48 19.45 22.43
N VAL A 402 3.31 19.55 23.47
CA VAL A 402 4.39 18.59 23.76
C VAL A 402 3.92 17.60 24.82
N LYS A 403 4.12 16.31 24.58
CA LYS A 403 3.70 15.17 25.42
C LYS A 403 4.85 14.17 25.60
N PRO A 404 4.83 13.30 26.64
CA PRO A 404 5.80 12.21 26.76
C PRO A 404 5.75 11.25 25.56
N LEU A 405 6.78 10.43 25.41
CA LEU A 405 6.74 9.29 24.47
C LEU A 405 5.73 8.24 24.96
N ALA A 406 5.24 7.38 24.05
CA ALA A 406 4.11 6.49 24.32
C ALA A 406 4.36 5.46 25.44
N ASP A 407 5.61 5.04 25.60
CA ASP A 407 6.09 4.10 26.63
C ASP A 407 6.37 4.77 27.99
N GLN A 408 6.28 6.11 28.06
CA GLN A 408 6.50 6.88 29.27
C GLN A 408 5.19 7.07 30.06
N LYS A 409 5.34 7.36 31.36
CA LYS A 409 4.20 7.65 32.24
C LYS A 409 3.49 8.95 31.80
N ASP A 410 2.16 8.97 31.96
CA ASP A 410 1.28 10.06 31.55
C ASP A 410 1.34 10.40 30.04
N ALA A 411 1.62 9.45 29.15
CA ALA A 411 1.91 9.66 27.71
C ALA A 411 0.99 10.62 26.90
N ASP A 412 -0.29 10.76 27.25
CA ASP A 412 -1.22 11.66 26.54
C ASP A 412 -1.36 13.07 27.19
N LYS A 413 -0.64 13.33 28.28
CA LYS A 413 -0.63 14.59 29.05
C LYS A 413 0.25 15.66 28.39
N VAL A 414 -0.31 16.86 28.21
CA VAL A 414 0.46 18.01 27.71
C VAL A 414 1.41 18.52 28.81
N LEU A 415 2.71 18.55 28.48
CA LEU A 415 3.80 19.06 29.32
C LEU A 415 4.03 20.57 29.12
N GLY A 416 3.72 21.06 27.93
CA GLY A 416 3.90 22.45 27.50
C GLY A 416 3.60 22.60 26.01
N HIS A 417 3.92 23.75 25.42
CA HIS A 417 3.76 24.01 24.00
C HIS A 417 5.05 24.58 23.39
N VAL A 418 5.27 24.32 22.10
CA VAL A 418 6.34 24.91 21.30
C VAL A 418 5.76 25.64 20.09
N ARG A 419 6.33 26.80 19.75
CA ARG A 419 5.99 27.57 18.54
C ARG A 419 7.08 27.42 17.50
N VAL A 420 6.68 27.23 16.26
CA VAL A 420 7.52 27.21 15.07
C VAL A 420 8.03 28.61 14.74
N GLU A 421 9.34 28.76 14.63
CA GLU A 421 10.01 30.05 14.33
C GLU A 421 10.65 30.10 12.93
N GLU A 422 11.24 29.00 12.47
CA GLU A 422 11.84 28.87 11.14
C GLU A 422 11.46 27.50 10.57
N VAL A 423 11.00 27.47 9.32
CA VAL A 423 10.55 26.23 8.66
C VAL A 423 11.46 25.87 7.49
N SER A 424 11.87 24.60 7.45
CA SER A 424 12.45 23.93 6.28
C SER A 424 11.40 22.98 5.69
N MET A 425 11.63 22.44 4.48
CA MET A 425 10.64 21.57 3.83
C MET A 425 10.28 20.31 4.65
N THR A 426 11.23 19.78 5.42
CA THR A 426 11.12 18.49 6.13
C THR A 426 11.09 18.61 7.66
N SER A 427 11.53 19.74 8.21
CA SER A 427 11.70 19.97 9.64
C SER A 427 11.53 21.45 9.97
N ALA A 428 11.38 21.79 11.25
CA ALA A 428 11.25 23.16 11.70
C ALA A 428 11.97 23.40 13.04
N LYS A 429 12.52 24.60 13.22
CA LYS A 429 13.03 25.06 14.52
C LYS A 429 11.88 25.59 15.35
N VAL A 430 11.88 25.25 16.64
CA VAL A 430 10.80 25.62 17.56
C VAL A 430 11.36 26.18 18.86
N LYS A 431 10.60 27.04 19.55
CA LYS A 431 10.88 27.46 20.93
C LYS A 431 9.68 27.22 21.85
N PRO A 432 9.88 26.96 23.15
CA PRO A 432 8.79 26.88 24.12
C PRO A 432 7.94 28.16 24.13
N CYS A 433 6.62 28.01 24.25
CA CYS A 433 5.68 29.12 24.28
C CYS A 433 4.57 28.90 25.33
N ALA A 434 3.91 29.98 25.73
CA ALA A 434 2.61 29.89 26.39
C ALA A 434 1.51 29.80 25.32
N PHE A 435 0.50 28.95 25.55
CA PHE A 435 -0.64 28.79 24.65
C PHE A 435 -1.91 28.44 25.44
N GLU A 436 -3.03 29.04 25.06
CA GLU A 436 -4.30 29.07 25.80
C GLU A 436 -4.12 29.27 27.32
N LYS A 437 -4.40 28.22 28.12
CA LYS A 437 -4.35 28.20 29.59
C LYS A 437 -3.05 27.57 30.13
N THR A 438 -2.16 27.12 29.23
CA THR A 438 -0.89 26.48 29.59
C THR A 438 0.22 27.53 29.59
N PRO A 439 0.88 27.78 30.75
CA PRO A 439 1.95 28.77 30.84
C PRO A 439 3.20 28.33 30.07
N LEU A 440 4.11 29.28 29.85
CA LEU A 440 5.41 29.02 29.24
C LEU A 440 6.22 28.03 30.09
N GLN A 441 6.45 26.84 29.55
CA GLN A 441 7.27 25.80 30.19
C GLN A 441 8.69 25.84 29.63
N ALA A 442 9.60 26.54 30.31
CA ALA A 442 10.98 26.77 29.84
C ALA A 442 11.89 25.52 29.87
N LYS A 443 11.46 24.42 30.50
CA LYS A 443 12.13 23.11 30.45
C LYS A 443 11.16 22.05 29.93
N LEU A 444 11.42 21.57 28.72
CA LEU A 444 10.76 20.44 28.09
C LEU A 444 11.74 19.25 28.05
N PRO A 445 11.29 18.01 27.76
CA PRO A 445 12.18 16.88 27.53
C PRO A 445 13.01 17.06 26.25
N GLU A 446 14.21 16.46 26.22
CA GLU A 446 15.10 16.46 25.04
C GLU A 446 14.49 15.67 23.86
N GLU A 447 13.74 14.60 24.17
CA GLU A 447 12.91 13.84 23.23
C GLU A 447 11.46 13.81 23.73
N ALA A 448 10.50 14.20 22.88
CA ALA A 448 9.08 14.21 23.21
C ALA A 448 8.19 14.05 21.97
N ARG A 449 6.92 13.68 22.15
CA ARG A 449 5.92 13.63 21.07
C ARG A 449 5.22 14.99 20.96
N CYS A 450 5.02 15.48 19.74
CA CYS A 450 4.34 16.73 19.45
C CYS A 450 3.03 16.50 18.71
N GLU A 451 1.95 17.15 19.13
CA GLU A 451 0.67 17.21 18.40
C GLU A 451 0.38 18.66 18.00
N VAL A 452 -0.19 18.90 16.80
CA VAL A 452 -0.59 20.25 16.38
C VAL A 452 -1.70 20.77 17.31
N ALA A 453 -1.49 21.98 17.87
CA ALA A 453 -2.44 22.64 18.78
C ALA A 453 -3.02 23.94 18.18
N TYR A 454 -2.23 24.64 17.35
CA TYR A 454 -2.69 25.73 16.48
C TYR A 454 -1.79 25.77 15.23
N LEU A 455 -2.32 26.28 14.13
CA LEU A 455 -1.66 26.23 12.84
C LEU A 455 -1.86 27.54 12.06
N ASP A 456 -0.78 28.13 11.54
CA ASP A 456 -0.82 29.47 10.96
C ASP A 456 -0.83 29.44 9.42
N PHE A 457 -1.97 29.75 8.82
CA PHE A 457 -2.18 29.61 7.38
C PHE A 457 -1.59 30.74 6.52
N GLY A 458 -0.95 31.73 7.13
CA GLY A 458 -0.28 32.82 6.43
C GLY A 458 -1.22 33.59 5.47
N VAL A 459 -0.66 34.02 4.33
CA VAL A 459 -1.29 35.01 3.43
C VAL A 459 -1.71 34.45 2.07
N LYS A 460 -1.83 33.11 1.92
CA LYS A 460 -2.17 32.45 0.65
C LYS A 460 -3.41 31.54 0.74
N ARG A 461 -4.53 32.15 1.12
CA ARG A 461 -5.86 31.54 0.98
C ARG A 461 -6.26 31.49 -0.49
N MET A 462 -6.96 30.44 -0.92
CA MET A 462 -7.57 30.42 -2.25
C MET A 462 -8.81 31.31 -2.27
N ARG A 463 -8.89 32.19 -3.28
CA ARG A 463 -10.02 33.10 -3.45
C ARG A 463 -11.13 32.45 -4.25
N ILE A 464 -12.34 32.42 -3.70
CA ILE A 464 -13.54 31.83 -4.30
C ILE A 464 -14.64 32.88 -4.47
N ALA A 465 -15.43 32.77 -5.54
CA ALA A 465 -16.61 33.60 -5.78
C ALA A 465 -17.77 32.78 -6.37
N VAL A 466 -18.99 33.27 -6.22
CA VAL A 466 -20.15 32.77 -6.99
C VAL A 466 -20.16 33.46 -8.35
N ASP A 467 -20.31 32.69 -9.43
CA ASP A 467 -20.60 33.27 -10.74
C ASP A 467 -22.08 33.75 -10.75
N PRO A 468 -22.35 35.04 -11.00
CA PRO A 468 -23.72 35.55 -11.10
C PRO A 468 -24.47 35.03 -12.33
N LYS A 469 -23.87 34.18 -13.18
CA LYS A 469 -24.47 33.63 -14.40
C LYS A 469 -24.36 32.11 -14.53
N ASP A 470 -25.37 31.50 -15.14
CA ASP A 470 -25.29 30.10 -15.60
C ASP A 470 -24.43 29.94 -16.88
N ASP A 471 -24.25 28.70 -17.33
CA ASP A 471 -23.49 28.37 -18.56
C ASP A 471 -24.09 28.95 -19.85
N GLU A 472 -25.37 29.33 -19.84
CA GLU A 472 -26.03 29.98 -20.97
C GLU A 472 -25.88 31.51 -20.92
N GLY A 473 -25.29 32.04 -19.84
CA GLY A 473 -25.09 33.47 -19.60
C GLY A 473 -26.27 34.17 -18.91
N LYS A 474 -27.30 33.41 -18.49
CA LYS A 474 -28.49 33.92 -17.80
C LYS A 474 -28.16 34.22 -16.34
N PRO A 475 -28.81 35.20 -15.71
CA PRO A 475 -28.56 35.52 -14.30
C PRO A 475 -28.97 34.37 -13.37
N LEU A 476 -28.19 34.17 -12.30
CA LEU A 476 -28.42 33.18 -11.25
C LEU A 476 -29.82 33.38 -10.60
N PRO A 477 -30.65 32.32 -10.43
CA PRO A 477 -31.95 32.46 -9.79
C PRO A 477 -31.83 32.94 -8.34
N ALA A 478 -32.66 33.92 -7.95
CA ALA A 478 -32.53 34.62 -6.66
C ALA A 478 -32.58 33.70 -5.43
N ALA A 479 -33.33 32.59 -5.49
CA ALA A 479 -33.36 31.58 -4.43
C ALA A 479 -32.01 30.84 -4.29
N VAL A 480 -31.34 30.52 -5.40
CA VAL A 480 -30.01 29.89 -5.42
C VAL A 480 -28.94 30.87 -4.92
N ALA A 481 -29.00 32.12 -5.38
CA ALA A 481 -28.11 33.19 -4.90
C ALA A 481 -28.22 33.38 -3.37
N LYS A 482 -29.45 33.39 -2.83
CA LYS A 482 -29.71 33.47 -1.39
C LYS A 482 -29.18 32.25 -0.63
N GLN A 483 -29.33 31.03 -1.17
CA GLN A 483 -28.83 29.83 -0.52
C GLN A 483 -27.29 29.81 -0.47
N LEU A 484 -26.62 30.09 -1.60
CA LEU A 484 -25.16 30.15 -1.65
C LEU A 484 -24.60 31.24 -0.72
N ALA A 485 -25.26 32.40 -0.62
CA ALA A 485 -24.89 33.46 0.32
C ALA A 485 -25.05 33.07 1.81
N LEU A 486 -25.92 32.10 2.13
CA LEU A 486 -26.07 31.55 3.49
C LEU A 486 -25.09 30.42 3.78
N ASP A 487 -24.67 29.65 2.77
CA ASP A 487 -23.79 28.48 2.93
C ASP A 487 -22.30 28.84 2.84
N LEU A 488 -21.91 29.83 2.04
CA LEU A 488 -20.52 30.27 1.90
C LEU A 488 -19.87 30.70 3.23
N PRO A 489 -20.51 31.49 4.10
CA PRO A 489 -19.98 31.79 5.43
C PRO A 489 -19.78 30.55 6.30
N LYS A 490 -20.53 29.47 6.10
CA LYS A 490 -20.36 28.19 6.82
C LYS A 490 -19.16 27.41 6.28
N ILE A 491 -18.96 27.41 4.95
CA ILE A 491 -17.84 26.75 4.27
C ILE A 491 -16.49 27.28 4.79
N VAL A 492 -16.38 28.60 5.00
CA VAL A 492 -15.17 29.26 5.55
C VAL A 492 -15.17 29.26 7.08
N GLY A 493 -16.34 29.38 7.72
CA GLY A 493 -16.49 29.50 9.17
C GLY A 493 -16.24 28.22 9.98
N LYS A 494 -16.01 27.08 9.33
CA LYS A 494 -15.71 25.79 9.99
C LYS A 494 -14.34 25.71 10.68
N GLY A 495 -13.44 26.67 10.42
CA GLY A 495 -12.08 26.71 10.97
C GLY A 495 -10.98 26.75 9.91
N ASP A 496 -11.29 26.33 8.67
CA ASP A 496 -10.34 26.33 7.57
C ASP A 496 -9.99 27.73 7.08
N ALA A 497 -8.87 28.25 7.57
CA ALA A 497 -8.23 29.45 7.06
C ALA A 497 -7.58 29.26 5.66
N LEU A 498 -7.89 28.17 4.94
CA LEU A 498 -7.46 27.88 3.57
C LEU A 498 -8.28 28.62 2.50
N LEU A 499 -9.53 29.00 2.79
CA LEU A 499 -10.45 29.63 1.84
C LEU A 499 -10.69 31.12 2.16
N GLN A 500 -10.92 31.91 1.11
CA GLN A 500 -11.34 33.31 1.18
C GLN A 500 -12.44 33.58 0.16
N ILE A 501 -13.59 34.07 0.61
CA ILE A 501 -14.63 34.60 -0.30
C ILE A 501 -14.17 35.97 -0.82
N VAL A 502 -14.40 36.23 -2.10
CA VAL A 502 -14.22 37.55 -2.72
C VAL A 502 -15.49 37.97 -3.46
N ASP A 503 -15.80 39.27 -3.42
CA ASP A 503 -17.10 39.80 -3.85
C ASP A 503 -17.32 39.79 -5.37
N THR A 504 -16.26 39.59 -6.16
CA THR A 504 -16.30 39.72 -7.62
C THR A 504 -15.52 38.58 -8.33
N PRO A 505 -16.10 37.91 -9.35
CA PRO A 505 -15.49 36.75 -10.03
C PRO A 505 -14.09 36.96 -10.63
N ASP A 506 -13.76 38.18 -11.03
CA ASP A 506 -12.44 38.57 -11.58
C ASP A 506 -11.29 38.45 -10.56
N LYS A 507 -11.62 38.48 -9.26
CA LYS A 507 -10.63 38.36 -8.17
C LYS A 507 -10.50 36.95 -7.62
N ALA A 508 -11.32 36.01 -8.10
CA ALA A 508 -11.30 34.63 -7.67
C ALA A 508 -10.24 33.82 -8.44
N GLU A 509 -9.72 32.77 -7.80
CA GLU A 509 -8.99 31.70 -8.47
C GLU A 509 -9.96 30.59 -8.92
N TRP A 510 -11.09 30.43 -8.21
CA TRP A 510 -12.12 29.41 -8.47
C TRP A 510 -13.54 29.98 -8.38
N LEU A 511 -14.42 29.50 -9.26
CA LEU A 511 -15.81 29.92 -9.37
C LEU A 511 -16.77 28.80 -8.99
N ILE A 512 -17.80 29.16 -8.23
CA ILE A 512 -18.95 28.33 -7.88
C ILE A 512 -20.09 28.74 -8.80
N ARG A 513 -20.53 27.83 -9.69
CA ARG A 513 -21.51 28.13 -10.75
C ARG A 513 -22.71 27.20 -10.65
N TRP A 514 -23.90 27.73 -10.92
CA TRP A 514 -25.13 26.93 -11.01
C TRP A 514 -25.51 26.65 -12.47
N HIS A 515 -25.94 25.42 -12.76
CA HIS A 515 -26.55 25.07 -14.03
C HIS A 515 -27.49 23.86 -13.85
N GLN A 516 -28.68 23.93 -14.46
CA GLN A 516 -29.68 22.83 -14.49
C GLN A 516 -29.92 22.16 -13.13
N GLY A 517 -30.07 22.96 -12.07
CA GLY A 517 -30.38 22.48 -10.72
C GLY A 517 -29.18 22.05 -9.87
N ASN A 518 -27.99 21.94 -10.46
CA ASN A 518 -26.75 21.55 -9.78
C ASN A 518 -25.78 22.73 -9.63
N VAL A 519 -24.86 22.62 -8.68
CA VAL A 519 -23.72 23.53 -8.48
C VAL A 519 -22.43 22.82 -8.89
N TYR A 520 -21.55 23.54 -9.59
CA TYR A 520 -20.27 23.06 -10.14
C TYR A 520 -19.11 23.97 -9.70
N LEU A 521 -17.90 23.41 -9.70
CA LEU A 521 -16.65 24.15 -9.46
C LEU A 521 -15.83 24.26 -10.75
N LEU A 522 -15.32 25.45 -11.05
CA LEU A 522 -14.53 25.75 -12.25
C LEU A 522 -13.31 26.66 -11.94
N PRO A 523 -12.14 26.48 -12.60
CA PRO A 523 -11.03 27.42 -12.52
C PRO A 523 -11.36 28.76 -13.17
N ALA A 524 -11.02 29.89 -12.53
CA ALA A 524 -11.32 31.22 -13.06
C ALA A 524 -10.49 31.59 -14.32
N ALA A 525 -9.34 30.94 -14.54
CA ALA A 525 -8.46 31.23 -15.68
C ALA A 525 -9.05 30.80 -17.04
N GLU A 526 -9.74 29.65 -17.08
CA GLU A 526 -10.38 29.10 -18.29
C GLU A 526 -11.45 30.04 -18.86
N TRP A 527 -12.05 30.90 -18.02
CA TRP A 527 -13.09 31.87 -18.39
C TRP A 527 -12.58 33.03 -19.27
N SER A 528 -11.27 33.29 -19.29
CA SER A 528 -10.70 34.48 -19.93
C SER A 528 -10.69 34.45 -21.47
N GLN A 529 -10.89 33.28 -22.10
CA GLN A 529 -10.73 33.11 -23.55
C GLN A 529 -12.03 32.73 -24.28
N LYS A 530 -12.69 33.75 -24.84
CA LYS A 530 -13.62 33.69 -26.00
C LYS A 530 -14.72 32.61 -25.96
N LEU A 531 -15.89 33.02 -25.50
CA LEU A 531 -17.23 32.37 -25.49
C LEU A 531 -17.79 31.78 -26.83
N LYS A 532 -16.97 31.44 -27.84
CA LYS A 532 -17.45 30.97 -29.15
C LYS A 532 -17.53 29.45 -29.31
N ASP A 533 -16.61 28.68 -28.73
CA ASP A 533 -16.61 27.22 -28.86
C ASP A 533 -17.14 26.55 -27.59
N ARG A 534 -18.42 26.12 -27.63
CA ARG A 534 -19.14 25.51 -26.49
C ARG A 534 -18.76 24.03 -26.24
N LYS A 535 -17.47 23.72 -26.09
CA LYS A 535 -17.01 22.39 -25.64
C LYS A 535 -15.87 22.50 -24.63
N LEU A 536 -16.13 21.97 -23.42
CA LEU A 536 -15.17 21.71 -22.34
C LEU A 536 -14.45 22.96 -21.78
N ALA A 537 -15.15 23.68 -20.89
CA ALA A 537 -14.51 24.13 -19.65
C ALA A 537 -14.59 22.95 -18.64
N THR A 538 -13.58 22.77 -17.80
CA THR A 538 -13.49 21.59 -16.93
C THR A 538 -14.45 21.71 -15.74
N ARG A 539 -15.38 20.75 -15.59
CA ARG A 539 -16.45 20.78 -14.58
C ARG A 539 -16.27 19.69 -13.54
N PHE A 540 -15.98 20.09 -12.32
CA PHE A 540 -15.83 19.18 -11.20
C PHE A 540 -17.16 19.01 -10.45
N VAL A 541 -17.51 17.73 -10.23
CA VAL A 541 -18.65 17.14 -9.51
C VAL A 541 -19.91 18.03 -9.32
N PRO A 542 -21.08 17.68 -9.90
CA PRO A 542 -22.32 18.34 -9.53
C PRO A 542 -22.61 18.16 -8.03
N ALA A 543 -23.00 19.23 -7.35
CA ALA A 543 -23.64 19.18 -6.04
C ALA A 543 -25.14 19.49 -6.22
N PRO A 544 -26.05 18.61 -5.78
CA PRO A 544 -27.48 18.93 -5.77
C PRO A 544 -27.74 20.06 -4.79
N LEU A 545 -28.69 20.95 -5.12
CA LEU A 545 -29.07 22.09 -4.28
C LEU A 545 -29.90 21.64 -3.06
N ASN A 546 -29.28 20.95 -2.11
CA ASN A 546 -29.91 20.38 -0.92
C ASN A 546 -29.14 20.73 0.38
N ALA A 547 -29.58 20.17 1.52
CA ALA A 547 -29.00 20.46 2.83
C ALA A 547 -27.52 20.06 3.00
N GLN A 548 -26.97 19.20 2.14
CA GLN A 548 -25.56 18.76 2.17
C GLN A 548 -24.64 19.65 1.32
N LEU A 549 -25.18 20.63 0.58
CA LEU A 549 -24.43 21.48 -0.33
C LEU A 549 -23.22 22.15 0.33
N ALA A 550 -23.39 22.69 1.55
CA ALA A 550 -22.31 23.34 2.29
C ALA A 550 -21.17 22.38 2.65
N ASP A 551 -21.50 21.15 3.06
CA ASP A 551 -20.50 20.13 3.43
C ASP A 551 -19.75 19.59 2.20
N LEU A 552 -20.49 19.32 1.11
CA LEU A 552 -19.93 18.85 -0.15
C LEU A 552 -19.04 19.90 -0.82
N LEU A 553 -19.43 21.18 -0.81
CA LEU A 553 -18.60 22.27 -1.34
C LEU A 553 -17.33 22.46 -0.50
N HIS A 554 -17.43 22.37 0.83
CA HIS A 554 -16.31 22.51 1.75
C HIS A 554 -15.25 21.41 1.54
N ASP A 555 -15.65 20.13 1.51
CA ASP A 555 -14.76 19.00 1.19
C ASP A 555 -14.07 19.17 -0.18
N ARG A 556 -14.86 19.40 -1.25
CA ARG A 556 -14.34 19.50 -2.62
C ARG A 556 -13.39 20.69 -2.79
N LEU A 557 -13.74 21.85 -2.23
CA LEU A 557 -12.87 23.04 -2.27
C LEU A 557 -11.59 22.82 -1.48
N ASN A 558 -11.65 22.19 -0.29
CA ASN A 558 -10.44 21.89 0.48
C ASN A 558 -9.47 20.97 -0.30
N ARG A 559 -9.97 19.91 -0.96
CA ARG A 559 -9.13 19.05 -1.82
C ARG A 559 -8.48 19.83 -2.98
N ILE A 560 -9.26 20.69 -3.66
CA ILE A 560 -8.75 21.58 -4.71
C ILE A 560 -7.67 22.52 -4.16
N VAL A 561 -7.87 23.13 -2.99
CA VAL A 561 -6.87 24.01 -2.36
C VAL A 561 -5.59 23.26 -2.03
N ARG A 562 -5.67 22.05 -1.46
CA ARG A 562 -4.48 21.23 -1.14
C ARG A 562 -3.68 20.93 -2.40
N ALA A 563 -4.31 20.38 -3.43
CA ALA A 563 -3.63 20.05 -4.69
C ALA A 563 -3.07 21.29 -5.43
N GLU A 564 -3.83 22.39 -5.53
CA GLU A 564 -3.35 23.61 -6.18
C GLU A 564 -2.22 24.27 -5.42
N ASN A 565 -2.29 24.34 -4.08
CA ASN A 565 -1.21 24.93 -3.31
C ASN A 565 0.01 23.99 -3.20
N PHE A 566 -0.16 22.68 -3.29
CA PHE A 566 0.94 21.72 -3.49
C PHE A 566 1.66 21.96 -4.82
N LYS A 567 0.93 22.08 -5.94
CA LYS A 567 1.49 22.50 -7.25
C LYS A 567 2.25 23.84 -7.16
N LYS A 568 1.67 24.84 -6.48
CA LYS A 568 2.32 26.15 -6.25
C LYS A 568 3.61 26.03 -5.41
N LEU A 569 3.62 25.18 -4.37
CA LEU A 569 4.81 24.91 -3.55
C LEU A 569 5.92 24.30 -4.42
N ILE A 570 5.63 23.22 -5.15
CA ILE A 570 6.60 22.53 -6.00
C ILE A 570 7.15 23.46 -7.09
N GLY A 571 6.27 24.16 -7.81
CA GLY A 571 6.68 25.10 -8.85
C GLY A 571 7.55 26.24 -8.32
N SER A 572 7.33 26.69 -7.08
CA SER A 572 8.20 27.69 -6.45
C SER A 572 9.61 27.14 -6.15
N ALA A 573 9.70 25.97 -5.53
CA ALA A 573 10.97 25.32 -5.19
C ALA A 573 11.80 24.99 -6.44
N ALA A 574 11.19 24.37 -7.45
CA ALA A 574 11.84 24.12 -8.74
C ALA A 574 12.36 25.42 -9.37
N SER A 575 11.59 26.52 -9.31
CA SER A 575 12.00 27.81 -9.90
C SER A 575 13.16 28.50 -9.20
N ASP A 576 13.43 28.21 -7.93
CA ASP A 576 14.56 28.80 -7.19
C ASP A 576 15.82 27.91 -7.20
N VAL A 577 15.66 26.60 -7.41
CA VAL A 577 16.75 25.69 -7.84
C VAL A 577 17.23 26.06 -9.25
N SER A 578 16.32 26.15 -10.25
CA SER A 578 16.68 26.51 -11.63
C SER A 578 17.28 27.91 -11.80
N ARG A 579 17.11 28.80 -10.80
CA ARG A 579 17.73 30.13 -10.76
C ARG A 579 19.05 30.16 -9.97
N GLY A 580 19.55 29.04 -9.47
CA GLY A 580 20.79 28.95 -8.69
C GLY A 580 20.73 29.72 -7.36
N LYS A 581 19.53 29.98 -6.82
CA LYS A 581 19.36 30.59 -5.49
C LYS A 581 19.50 29.55 -4.38
N THR A 582 18.91 28.38 -4.63
CA THR A 582 19.02 27.19 -3.80
C THR A 582 19.98 26.21 -4.47
N VAL A 583 20.95 25.71 -3.71
CA VAL A 583 21.75 24.54 -4.10
C VAL A 583 21.22 23.37 -3.29
N SER A 584 20.50 22.46 -3.95
CA SER A 584 20.19 21.16 -3.38
C SER A 584 21.48 20.34 -3.27
N SER A 585 21.67 19.65 -2.15
CA SER A 585 22.75 18.66 -2.01
C SER A 585 22.41 17.31 -2.67
N VAL A 586 21.14 17.09 -3.03
CA VAL A 586 20.58 15.78 -3.34
C VAL A 586 20.24 15.66 -4.82
N GLN A 587 20.94 14.76 -5.51
CA GLN A 587 20.71 14.40 -6.90
C GLN A 587 19.86 13.12 -6.98
N VAL A 588 19.01 13.01 -8.00
CA VAL A 588 18.25 11.79 -8.30
C VAL A 588 18.24 11.62 -9.81
N GLU A 589 18.68 10.46 -10.27
CA GLU A 589 18.53 10.01 -11.65
C GLU A 589 17.24 9.18 -11.73
N PHE A 590 16.43 9.35 -12.76
CA PHE A 590 15.25 8.49 -12.99
C PHE A 590 15.10 8.15 -14.47
N SER A 591 14.37 7.08 -14.76
CA SER A 591 14.08 6.63 -16.12
C SER A 591 12.66 6.08 -16.21
N LEU A 592 11.95 6.45 -17.27
CA LEU A 592 10.56 6.07 -17.50
C LEU A 592 10.46 5.15 -18.72
N VAL A 593 9.68 4.07 -18.57
CA VAL A 593 9.38 3.11 -19.64
C VAL A 593 7.87 3.02 -19.77
N ARG A 594 7.35 3.26 -20.98
CA ARG A 594 5.95 2.97 -21.31
C ARG A 594 5.85 1.59 -21.96
N TYR A 595 4.96 0.76 -21.46
CA TYR A 595 4.54 -0.49 -22.09
C TYR A 595 3.17 -0.28 -22.76
N GLU A 596 3.01 -0.74 -24.01
CA GLU A 596 1.77 -0.50 -24.77
C GLU A 596 0.60 -1.42 -24.35
N SER A 597 0.85 -2.43 -23.50
CA SER A 597 -0.15 -3.27 -22.83
C SER A 597 0.51 -4.12 -21.73
N VAL A 598 -0.29 -4.90 -20.98
CA VAL A 598 0.22 -5.94 -20.05
C VAL A 598 1.09 -6.99 -20.75
N ASN A 599 0.89 -7.23 -22.05
CA ASN A 599 1.63 -8.23 -22.83
C ASN A 599 2.90 -7.67 -23.49
N ASP A 600 3.13 -6.35 -23.42
CA ASP A 600 4.36 -5.74 -23.91
C ASP A 600 5.49 -5.95 -22.88
N LYS A 601 6.33 -6.97 -23.11
CA LYS A 601 7.50 -7.27 -22.27
C LYS A 601 8.76 -6.49 -22.65
N LYS A 602 8.69 -5.52 -23.57
CA LYS A 602 9.85 -4.71 -24.02
C LYS A 602 9.73 -3.26 -23.57
N GLY A 603 8.55 -2.68 -23.73
CA GLY A 603 8.31 -1.28 -23.50
C GLY A 603 9.08 -0.36 -24.45
N THR A 604 8.94 0.94 -24.21
CA THR A 604 9.66 2.01 -24.90
C THR A 604 10.05 3.05 -23.86
N PRO A 605 11.35 3.24 -23.59
CA PRO A 605 11.83 4.37 -22.80
C PRO A 605 11.43 5.70 -23.43
N PHE A 606 11.07 6.69 -22.61
CA PHE A 606 10.73 8.03 -23.09
C PHE A 606 11.31 9.11 -22.17
N ASN A 607 11.69 10.25 -22.75
CA ASN A 607 12.13 11.43 -22.02
C ASN A 607 11.01 12.49 -21.98
N LEU A 608 11.06 13.34 -20.96
CA LEU A 608 10.08 14.39 -20.67
C LEU A 608 10.51 15.77 -21.20
N ASP A 609 11.81 15.97 -21.41
CA ASP A 609 12.39 17.24 -21.91
C ASP A 609 11.83 17.67 -23.27
N GLU A 610 11.22 16.75 -24.02
CA GLU A 610 10.51 17.02 -25.29
C GLU A 610 9.18 17.77 -25.09
N GLY A 611 8.75 17.99 -23.84
CA GLY A 611 7.76 19.01 -23.45
C GLY A 611 6.30 18.74 -23.79
N LYS A 612 5.99 17.66 -24.53
CA LYS A 612 4.61 17.22 -24.86
C LYS A 612 4.47 15.70 -24.87
N VAL A 613 4.73 15.05 -23.75
CA VAL A 613 4.47 13.61 -23.60
C VAL A 613 2.95 13.37 -23.54
N GLN A 614 2.42 12.79 -24.62
CA GLN A 614 1.02 12.37 -24.74
C GLN A 614 0.91 10.86 -24.45
N LEU A 615 0.17 10.53 -23.39
CA LEU A 615 -0.16 9.18 -22.97
C LEU A 615 -1.65 8.90 -23.20
N HIS A 616 -2.05 7.63 -23.14
CA HIS A 616 -3.36 7.12 -23.53
C HIS A 616 -3.96 6.21 -22.46
N HIS A 617 -5.28 6.05 -22.48
CA HIS A 617 -5.97 5.03 -21.67
C HIS A 617 -5.37 3.64 -21.97
N LYS A 618 -5.01 2.90 -20.91
CA LYS A 618 -4.27 1.62 -20.92
C LYS A 618 -2.79 1.65 -21.33
N ASP A 619 -2.17 2.80 -21.58
CA ASP A 619 -0.70 2.88 -21.52
C ASP A 619 -0.25 2.48 -20.09
N ARG A 620 0.75 1.62 -19.96
CA ARG A 620 1.35 1.26 -18.67
C ARG A 620 2.70 1.95 -18.48
N ILE A 621 2.96 2.46 -17.29
CA ILE A 621 4.19 3.20 -16.96
C ILE A 621 4.95 2.44 -15.87
N GLY A 622 6.19 2.05 -16.16
CA GLY A 622 7.17 1.59 -15.18
C GLY A 622 8.32 2.59 -15.04
N MET A 623 9.04 2.55 -13.93
CA MET A 623 10.10 3.51 -13.65
C MET A 623 11.25 2.91 -12.84
N ALA A 624 12.45 3.42 -13.08
CA ALA A 624 13.63 3.16 -12.26
C ALA A 624 14.13 4.48 -11.66
N VAL A 625 14.50 4.48 -10.38
CA VAL A 625 14.97 5.65 -9.65
C VAL A 625 16.28 5.32 -8.95
N LYS A 626 17.31 6.10 -9.25
CA LYS A 626 18.70 5.86 -8.85
C LYS A 626 19.24 7.02 -8.02
N ASN A 627 19.98 6.67 -6.97
CA ASN A 627 20.60 7.61 -6.05
C ASN A 627 22.10 7.76 -6.34
N PRO A 628 22.55 8.73 -7.15
CA PRO A 628 23.98 8.98 -7.40
C PRO A 628 24.72 9.67 -6.23
N ASN A 629 24.05 9.94 -5.09
CA ASN A 629 24.69 10.62 -3.96
C ASN A 629 25.60 9.69 -3.16
N ARG A 630 26.46 10.29 -2.31
CA ARG A 630 27.30 9.55 -1.34
C ARG A 630 26.60 9.29 0.01
N PHE A 631 25.29 9.49 0.07
CA PHE A 631 24.43 9.26 1.23
C PHE A 631 23.09 8.66 0.76
N SER A 632 22.39 7.94 1.64
CA SER A 632 21.05 7.41 1.31
C SER A 632 20.02 8.53 1.19
N ILE A 633 18.98 8.29 0.40
CA ILE A 633 17.82 9.17 0.24
C ILE A 633 16.54 8.42 0.61
N ASP A 634 15.58 9.12 1.20
CA ASP A 634 14.21 8.66 1.38
C ASP A 634 13.37 9.22 0.24
N LEU A 635 12.77 8.33 -0.58
CA LEU A 635 12.02 8.69 -1.78
C LEU A 635 10.51 8.74 -1.49
N THR A 636 9.78 9.63 -2.14
CA THR A 636 8.32 9.48 -2.32
C THR A 636 7.95 9.92 -3.73
N ILE A 637 7.13 9.12 -4.39
CA ILE A 637 6.57 9.40 -5.71
C ILE A 637 5.07 9.56 -5.54
N LEU A 638 4.56 10.77 -5.78
CA LEU A 638 3.14 11.07 -5.73
C LEU A 638 2.61 11.31 -7.14
N TYR A 639 1.50 10.69 -7.50
CA TYR A 639 0.78 10.95 -8.74
C TYR A 639 -0.33 11.97 -8.47
N VAL A 640 -0.25 13.13 -9.14
CA VAL A 640 -1.22 14.22 -9.04
C VAL A 640 -1.98 14.31 -10.35
N ASP A 641 -3.23 13.86 -10.31
CA ASP A 641 -4.09 13.74 -11.49
C ASP A 641 -4.81 15.06 -11.86
N SER A 642 -5.57 15.02 -12.96
CA SER A 642 -6.37 16.14 -13.47
C SER A 642 -7.69 16.38 -12.71
N GLY A 643 -8.10 15.44 -11.84
CA GLY A 643 -9.21 15.53 -10.89
C GLY A 643 -8.80 16.04 -9.49
N PHE A 644 -7.57 16.52 -9.32
CA PHE A 644 -6.98 16.93 -8.02
C PHE A 644 -6.83 15.80 -7.01
N GLY A 645 -6.89 14.54 -7.46
CA GLY A 645 -6.41 13.41 -6.68
C GLY A 645 -4.91 13.50 -6.45
N ILE A 646 -4.46 12.94 -5.34
CA ILE A 646 -3.05 12.68 -5.06
C ILE A 646 -2.99 11.21 -4.63
N GLU A 647 -2.22 10.39 -5.34
CA GLU A 647 -2.01 8.98 -5.01
C GLU A 647 -0.55 8.76 -4.62
N SER A 648 -0.30 8.03 -3.53
CA SER A 648 1.05 7.60 -3.17
C SER A 648 1.44 6.45 -4.10
N TYR A 649 2.25 6.74 -5.11
CA TYR A 649 2.70 5.72 -6.04
C TYR A 649 3.83 4.88 -5.44
N PHE A 650 4.73 5.52 -4.70
CA PHE A 650 5.76 4.85 -3.93
C PHE A 650 6.11 5.68 -2.68
N PRO A 651 6.17 5.10 -1.47
CA PRO A 651 5.78 3.72 -1.16
C PRO A 651 4.26 3.50 -1.25
N ASP A 652 3.82 2.30 -1.66
CA ASP A 652 2.45 1.83 -1.45
C ASP A 652 2.26 1.60 0.06
N SER A 653 1.59 2.55 0.71
CA SER A 653 1.29 2.54 2.15
C SER A 653 0.38 1.38 2.59
N SER A 654 -0.15 0.59 1.65
CA SER A 654 -0.87 -0.66 1.88
C SER A 654 -0.05 -1.94 1.72
N ARG A 655 1.20 -1.84 1.21
CA ARG A 655 2.22 -2.92 1.18
C ARG A 655 3.30 -2.74 2.26
N GLY A 656 3.62 -1.49 2.61
CA GLY A 656 4.63 -1.18 3.63
C GLY A 656 6.07 -1.21 3.10
N GLU A 657 6.24 -0.81 1.84
CA GLU A 657 7.52 -0.77 1.11
C GLU A 657 8.56 0.15 1.79
N ASN A 658 9.81 -0.29 1.87
CA ASN A 658 10.93 0.53 2.34
C ASN A 658 11.31 1.56 1.27
N ASN A 659 11.16 2.86 1.58
CA ASN A 659 11.41 3.93 0.62
C ASN A 659 12.82 4.54 0.66
N ARG A 660 13.76 3.95 1.42
CA ARG A 660 15.15 4.41 1.55
C ARG A 660 16.08 3.76 0.53
N ILE A 661 16.57 4.55 -0.43
CA ILE A 661 17.50 4.17 -1.52
C ILE A 661 18.93 4.63 -1.17
N ARG A 662 19.93 3.77 -1.29
CA ARG A 662 21.31 4.00 -0.83
C ARG A 662 22.25 4.55 -1.91
N PRO A 663 23.50 4.95 -1.56
CA PRO A 663 24.49 5.40 -2.53
C PRO A 663 24.73 4.44 -3.70
N ASN A 664 24.48 4.92 -4.92
CA ASN A 664 24.55 4.21 -6.20
C ASN A 664 23.54 3.05 -6.38
N GLU A 665 22.56 2.91 -5.48
CA GLU A 665 21.46 1.97 -5.62
C GLU A 665 20.44 2.49 -6.65
N THR A 666 19.79 1.56 -7.35
CA THR A 666 18.67 1.82 -8.28
C THR A 666 17.46 1.02 -7.83
N LEU A 667 16.44 1.70 -7.34
CA LEU A 667 15.12 1.13 -7.09
C LEU A 667 14.39 0.96 -8.43
N ILE A 668 13.95 -0.26 -8.74
CA ILE A 668 12.87 -0.46 -9.70
C ILE A 668 11.56 -0.27 -8.92
N VAL A 669 10.66 0.57 -9.45
CA VAL A 669 9.30 0.70 -8.91
C VAL A 669 8.38 -0.11 -9.82
N PRO A 670 7.37 -0.82 -9.28
CA PRO A 670 6.37 -1.53 -10.07
C PRO A 670 5.76 -0.69 -11.21
N SER A 671 5.13 -1.35 -12.19
CA SER A 671 4.41 -0.65 -13.26
C SER A 671 2.91 -0.49 -12.97
N PHE A 672 2.37 0.68 -13.31
CA PHE A 672 0.94 1.00 -13.21
C PHE A 672 0.30 1.26 -14.57
N GLU A 673 -1.02 1.39 -14.58
CA GLU A 673 -1.85 1.52 -15.78
C GLU A 673 -2.66 2.82 -15.74
N LEU A 674 -2.62 3.60 -16.81
CA LEU A 674 -3.29 4.89 -16.88
C LEU A 674 -4.78 4.75 -17.21
N ASP A 675 -5.63 5.30 -16.33
CA ASP A 675 -7.07 5.11 -16.37
C ASP A 675 -7.82 6.35 -16.89
N GLY A 676 -7.65 6.59 -18.20
CA GLY A 676 -8.30 7.68 -18.96
C GLY A 676 -9.84 7.74 -18.88
N ASP A 677 -10.52 6.74 -18.30
CA ASP A 677 -11.96 6.81 -18.04
C ASP A 677 -12.27 7.70 -16.82
N LYS A 678 -11.39 7.72 -15.82
CA LYS A 678 -11.52 8.52 -14.59
C LYS A 678 -11.04 9.96 -14.80
N THR A 679 -9.79 10.11 -15.24
CA THR A 679 -9.07 11.39 -15.33
C THR A 679 -8.49 11.54 -16.74
N PHE A 680 -8.40 12.77 -17.25
CA PHE A 680 -7.77 13.07 -18.53
C PHE A 680 -7.36 14.55 -18.59
N GLY A 681 -6.35 14.86 -19.39
CA GLY A 681 -5.74 16.20 -19.44
C GLY A 681 -4.36 16.22 -18.78
N LEU A 682 -3.98 17.34 -18.17
CA LEU A 682 -2.66 17.52 -17.57
C LEU A 682 -2.55 16.81 -16.21
N GLU A 683 -1.58 15.91 -16.09
CA GLU A 683 -1.29 15.12 -14.90
C GLU A 683 0.22 15.15 -14.61
N ASN A 684 0.63 14.81 -13.39
CA ASN A 684 2.03 14.95 -12.96
C ASN A 684 2.44 13.80 -12.03
N LEU A 685 3.62 13.21 -12.22
CA LEU A 685 4.33 12.61 -11.07
C LEU A 685 5.15 13.71 -10.37
N VAL A 686 5.19 13.66 -9.05
CA VAL A 686 6.00 14.50 -8.17
C VAL A 686 6.97 13.58 -7.44
N ILE A 687 8.25 13.74 -7.71
CA ILE A 687 9.32 12.91 -7.13
C ILE A 687 10.00 13.75 -6.04
N ILE A 688 9.83 13.34 -4.80
CA ILE A 688 10.42 13.94 -3.60
C ILE A 688 11.52 13.01 -3.11
N ALA A 689 12.74 13.51 -2.87
CA ALA A 689 13.83 12.70 -2.31
C ALA A 689 14.57 13.49 -1.23
N ILE A 690 14.70 12.96 -0.02
CA ILE A 690 15.37 13.63 1.11
C ILE A 690 16.62 12.87 1.48
N LYS A 691 17.75 13.55 1.71
CA LYS A 691 18.94 12.95 2.32
C LYS A 691 18.60 12.36 3.69
N ALA A 692 18.77 11.05 3.82
CA ALA A 692 18.50 10.30 5.04
C ALA A 692 19.33 10.85 6.20
N SER A 693 18.65 11.58 7.08
CA SER A 693 19.19 12.24 8.28
C SER A 693 18.57 11.70 9.57
N SER A 694 17.54 10.85 9.43
CA SER A 694 16.80 10.17 10.49
C SER A 694 17.00 8.66 10.38
N LYS A 695 16.91 7.93 11.51
CA LYS A 695 16.93 6.46 11.52
C LYS A 695 15.71 5.87 10.81
N GLU A 696 14.53 6.45 11.03
CA GLU A 696 13.33 6.10 10.26
C GLU A 696 13.37 6.77 8.87
N PRO A 697 12.98 6.07 7.79
CA PRO A 697 12.71 6.68 6.50
C PRO A 697 11.57 7.71 6.56
N VAL A 698 11.74 8.85 5.90
CA VAL A 698 10.70 9.88 5.74
C VAL A 698 9.88 9.61 4.48
N ASP A 699 8.57 9.44 4.60
CA ASP A 699 7.67 9.27 3.45
C ASP A 699 6.56 10.33 3.42
N PHE A 700 6.09 10.69 2.21
CA PHE A 700 4.98 11.62 1.99
C PHE A 700 3.70 10.94 1.50
N SER A 701 3.56 9.63 1.70
CA SER A 701 2.35 8.89 1.30
C SER A 701 1.07 9.46 1.95
N PHE A 702 1.22 10.12 3.10
CA PHE A 702 0.17 10.84 3.81
C PHE A 702 -0.45 12.00 3.03
N MET A 703 0.19 12.52 1.97
CA MET A 703 -0.39 13.57 1.13
C MET A 703 -1.49 13.05 0.19
N ALA A 704 -1.71 11.73 0.13
CA ALA A 704 -2.70 11.13 -0.75
C ALA A 704 -4.13 11.60 -0.40
N GLN A 705 -4.91 11.96 -1.42
CA GLN A 705 -6.32 12.34 -1.29
C GLN A 705 -7.14 11.82 -2.49
N PRO A 706 -8.40 11.37 -2.30
CA PRO A 706 -9.19 10.82 -3.40
C PRO A 706 -9.58 11.89 -4.42
N THR A 707 -9.43 11.55 -5.71
CA THR A 707 -9.74 12.41 -6.86
C THR A 707 -11.20 12.87 -6.88
N LEU A 708 -11.46 14.02 -7.53
CA LEU A 708 -12.80 14.54 -7.75
C LEU A 708 -13.39 14.01 -9.07
N GLU A 709 -14.59 13.45 -8.99
CA GLU A 709 -15.29 12.93 -10.16
C GLU A 709 -15.57 14.04 -11.20
N LEU A 710 -15.11 13.81 -12.44
CA LEU A 710 -15.55 14.59 -13.59
C LEU A 710 -17.03 14.32 -13.86
N ALA A 711 -17.78 15.34 -14.27
CA ALA A 711 -19.23 15.26 -14.46
C ALA A 711 -19.64 14.38 -15.67
N LYS A 712 -19.60 13.04 -15.50
CA LYS A 712 -20.18 12.00 -16.37
C LYS A 712 -21.37 11.34 -15.65
N ASP A 713 -22.30 10.74 -16.39
CA ASP A 713 -23.57 10.22 -15.83
C ASP A 713 -23.40 8.91 -15.01
N LYS A 714 -23.63 9.02 -13.68
CA LYS A 714 -23.99 7.96 -12.71
C LYS A 714 -23.00 6.79 -12.43
N ARG A 715 -22.36 6.85 -11.25
CA ARG A 715 -22.79 6.09 -10.03
C ARG A 715 -21.86 6.26 -8.84
N ASP A 716 -22.42 6.63 -7.68
CA ASP A 716 -21.68 6.84 -6.42
C ASP A 716 -20.98 5.58 -5.90
N LYS A 717 -19.82 5.77 -5.25
CA LYS A 717 -19.19 4.83 -4.31
C LYS A 717 -18.88 5.52 -2.98
N LYS A 718 -18.96 4.77 -1.88
CA LYS A 718 -18.65 5.28 -0.53
C LYS A 718 -17.15 5.48 -0.31
N MET A 719 -16.80 6.58 0.35
CA MET A 719 -15.47 6.79 0.96
C MET A 719 -15.23 5.84 2.13
N GLY A 720 -13.94 5.59 2.42
CA GLY A 720 -13.48 4.85 3.60
C GLY A 720 -13.55 5.67 4.90
N ALA A 721 -13.15 5.05 6.01
CA ALA A 721 -13.13 5.70 7.33
C ALA A 721 -11.82 6.47 7.56
N GLN A 722 -11.93 7.64 8.18
CA GLN A 722 -10.83 8.61 8.31
C GLN A 722 -9.85 8.26 9.44
N SER A 723 -8.57 8.49 9.19
CA SER A 723 -7.50 8.49 10.20
C SER A 723 -7.43 9.84 10.93
N PRO A 724 -7.18 9.96 12.25
CA PRO A 724 -7.00 11.30 12.81
C PRO A 724 -5.65 11.98 12.50
N LEU A 725 -4.71 11.31 11.83
CA LEU A 725 -3.64 12.02 11.08
C LEU A 725 -4.24 12.71 9.85
N GLU A 726 -5.23 12.09 9.21
CA GLU A 726 -6.07 12.68 8.15
C GLU A 726 -6.90 13.84 8.72
N LEU A 727 -7.36 13.83 9.98
CA LEU A 727 -7.95 15.01 10.63
C LEU A 727 -6.91 16.13 10.83
N LEU A 728 -5.65 15.79 11.18
CA LEU A 728 -4.55 16.76 11.21
C LEU A 728 -4.37 17.40 9.83
N PHE A 729 -4.52 16.62 8.75
CA PHE A 729 -4.48 17.05 7.35
C PHE A 729 -5.80 17.63 6.81
N GLU A 730 -6.93 17.45 7.50
CA GLU A 730 -8.12 18.28 7.31
C GLU A 730 -7.79 19.71 7.71
N THR A 731 -7.11 19.87 8.85
CA THR A 731 -6.72 21.16 9.43
C THR A 731 -5.34 21.69 8.98
N SER A 732 -4.74 21.25 7.87
CA SER A 732 -3.40 21.72 7.45
C SER A 732 -3.09 21.65 5.95
N LEU A 733 -2.06 22.32 5.41
CA LEU A 733 -1.61 23.71 5.63
C LEU A 733 -0.76 24.13 4.41
N TYR A 734 -1.32 24.11 3.20
CA TYR A 734 -0.55 24.54 2.02
C TYR A 734 -0.53 26.08 1.86
N GLY A 735 -0.65 26.83 2.96
CA GLY A 735 -0.61 28.30 3.02
C GLY A 735 0.82 28.82 3.05
N ALA A 736 1.52 28.80 1.91
CA ALA A 736 2.92 29.22 1.86
C ALA A 736 3.09 30.71 2.23
N GLY A 737 3.66 31.00 3.40
CA GLY A 737 3.91 32.34 3.93
C GLY A 737 4.76 33.24 3.02
N THR A 738 4.84 34.53 3.37
CA THR A 738 5.57 35.54 2.59
C THR A 738 7.08 35.52 2.87
N THR A 739 7.77 34.49 2.38
CA THR A 739 9.23 34.39 2.44
C THR A 739 9.91 35.48 1.60
N ARG A 740 10.26 36.60 2.26
CA ARG A 740 11.18 37.61 1.71
C ARG A 740 12.58 37.01 1.57
N ALA A 741 12.82 36.36 0.43
CA ALA A 741 14.05 35.69 0.05
C ALA A 741 14.53 34.61 1.04
N ILE A 742 14.57 33.35 0.56
CA ILE A 742 15.23 32.24 1.26
C ILE A 742 16.65 32.69 1.64
N LYS A 743 16.92 32.84 2.94
CA LYS A 743 18.24 33.26 3.41
C LYS A 743 19.21 32.10 3.21
N ARG A 744 20.30 32.34 2.47
CA ARG A 744 21.44 31.42 2.37
C ARG A 744 21.89 31.03 3.78
N GLY A 745 21.71 29.75 4.14
CA GLY A 745 21.94 29.26 5.50
C GLY A 745 21.72 27.75 5.63
N ALA A 746 20.64 27.23 5.03
CA ALA A 746 20.52 25.81 4.76
C ALA A 746 21.06 25.49 3.35
N VAL A 747 21.91 24.48 3.24
CA VAL A 747 22.02 23.68 2.01
C VAL A 747 20.84 22.73 2.05
N GLU A 748 20.00 22.71 1.01
CA GLU A 748 18.75 21.97 1.07
C GLU A 748 19.00 20.48 0.82
N ASP A 749 18.82 19.70 1.90
CA ASP A 749 19.01 18.24 1.96
C ASP A 749 17.86 17.46 1.30
N PHE A 750 17.28 17.99 0.22
CA PHE A 750 16.27 17.29 -0.59
C PHE A 750 16.34 17.68 -2.08
N SER A 751 15.86 16.77 -2.93
CA SER A 751 15.54 16.97 -4.35
C SER A 751 14.03 16.96 -4.51
N LEU A 752 13.51 17.77 -5.43
CA LEU A 752 12.09 17.81 -5.77
C LEU A 752 11.94 18.02 -7.28
N GLN A 753 11.35 17.04 -7.96
CA GLN A 753 11.25 16.99 -9.42
C GLN A 753 9.79 16.77 -9.84
N THR A 754 9.41 17.27 -11.02
CA THR A 754 8.05 17.10 -11.58
C THR A 754 8.09 16.57 -13.00
N VAL A 755 7.17 15.66 -13.26
CA VAL A 755 7.06 14.86 -14.47
C VAL A 755 5.65 15.10 -15.05
N PRO A 756 5.44 16.16 -15.85
CA PRO A 756 4.14 16.46 -16.44
C PRO A 756 3.88 15.62 -17.70
N TRP A 757 2.65 15.14 -17.87
CA TRP A 757 2.18 14.57 -19.13
C TRP A 757 0.72 14.94 -19.42
N HIS A 758 0.28 14.67 -20.64
CA HIS A 758 -1.12 14.78 -21.02
C HIS A 758 -1.71 13.38 -21.22
N LEU A 759 -2.78 13.03 -20.50
CA LEU A 759 -3.50 11.77 -20.64
C LEU A 759 -4.72 11.93 -21.56
N SER A 760 -4.80 11.12 -22.61
CA SER A 760 -5.97 10.99 -23.47
C SER A 760 -6.93 9.92 -22.92
N PRO A 761 -8.26 10.15 -22.96
CA PRO A 761 -9.24 9.11 -22.65
C PRO A 761 -9.34 8.03 -23.75
N GLU A 762 -8.75 8.25 -24.92
CA GLU A 762 -8.75 7.29 -26.02
C GLU A 762 -7.64 6.24 -25.84
N VAL A 763 -7.95 4.97 -26.17
CA VAL A 763 -6.92 3.92 -26.32
C VAL A 763 -6.06 4.21 -27.54
N ARG A 764 -4.76 4.05 -27.39
CA ARG A 764 -3.78 4.36 -28.44
C ARG A 764 -4.00 3.54 -29.73
N PRO A 765 -4.10 4.17 -30.92
CA PRO A 765 -4.30 3.42 -32.16
C PRO A 765 -3.05 2.58 -32.50
N LYS A 766 -3.21 1.25 -32.56
CA LYS A 766 -2.13 0.31 -32.91
C LYS A 766 -1.49 0.70 -34.25
N LYS A 767 -0.16 0.90 -34.27
CA LYS A 767 0.61 1.02 -35.53
C LYS A 767 0.38 -0.24 -36.36
N LYS A 768 -0.04 -0.10 -37.62
CA LYS A 768 -0.07 -1.23 -38.57
C LYS A 768 1.35 -1.80 -38.75
N PRO A 769 1.60 -3.08 -38.46
CA PRO A 769 2.87 -3.71 -38.78
C PRO A 769 3.05 -3.80 -40.29
N GLY A 770 4.23 -3.43 -40.79
CA GLY A 770 4.59 -3.62 -42.20
C GLY A 770 5.00 -5.07 -42.46
N GLY A 771 4.03 -5.99 -42.55
CA GLY A 771 4.29 -7.41 -42.79
C GLY A 771 3.04 -8.16 -43.24
N ALA A 772 3.21 -9.13 -44.15
CA ALA A 772 2.12 -9.92 -44.73
C ALA A 772 1.69 -11.08 -43.80
N GLY A 773 1.01 -10.77 -42.70
CA GLY A 773 0.28 -11.72 -41.86
C GLY A 773 -1.22 -11.77 -42.19
N VAL A 774 -1.89 -12.88 -41.88
CA VAL A 774 -3.33 -13.06 -42.20
C VAL A 774 -4.19 -12.41 -41.13
N ASN A 775 -4.30 -11.08 -41.18
CA ASN A 775 -5.15 -10.30 -40.30
C ASN A 775 -6.57 -10.16 -40.91
N GLU A 776 -7.35 -11.22 -40.80
CA GLU A 776 -8.78 -11.22 -41.10
C GLU A 776 -9.58 -11.66 -39.87
N LYS A 777 -10.75 -11.03 -39.70
CA LYS A 777 -11.69 -11.35 -38.63
C LYS A 777 -12.36 -12.71 -38.88
N ILE A 778 -13.14 -13.18 -37.92
CA ILE A 778 -14.13 -14.25 -38.15
C ILE A 778 -14.93 -13.90 -39.42
N PRO A 779 -14.99 -14.78 -40.44
CA PRO A 779 -15.75 -14.49 -41.67
C PRO A 779 -17.21 -14.18 -41.35
N GLY A 780 -17.74 -13.07 -41.87
CA GLY A 780 -18.99 -12.47 -41.37
C GLY A 780 -20.22 -13.39 -41.37
N ALA A 781 -20.29 -14.36 -42.30
CA ALA A 781 -21.34 -15.38 -42.29
C ALA A 781 -21.25 -16.32 -41.06
N ALA A 782 -20.03 -16.72 -40.69
CA ALA A 782 -19.77 -17.54 -39.50
C ALA A 782 -19.88 -16.72 -38.21
N GLU A 783 -19.46 -15.44 -38.21
CA GLU A 783 -19.65 -14.52 -37.09
C GLU A 783 -21.14 -14.33 -36.76
N LEU A 784 -21.98 -14.14 -37.79
CA LEU A 784 -23.42 -13.98 -37.64
C LEU A 784 -24.10 -15.25 -37.07
N ILE A 785 -23.72 -16.44 -37.55
CA ILE A 785 -24.25 -17.71 -37.03
C ILE A 785 -23.79 -17.95 -35.59
N LEU A 786 -22.52 -17.64 -35.25
CA LEU A 786 -21.99 -17.84 -33.91
C LEU A 786 -22.65 -16.92 -32.86
N LYS A 787 -22.85 -15.64 -33.19
CA LYS A 787 -23.46 -14.64 -32.28
C LYS A 787 -24.93 -14.92 -31.98
N ASN A 788 -25.67 -15.45 -32.94
CA ASN A 788 -27.11 -15.70 -32.84
C ASN A 788 -27.44 -17.19 -32.65
N ALA A 789 -26.44 -18.03 -32.32
CA ALA A 789 -26.56 -19.48 -32.27
C ALA A 789 -27.68 -19.96 -31.32
N GLU A 790 -28.72 -20.57 -31.90
CA GLU A 790 -29.83 -21.22 -31.19
C GLU A 790 -29.34 -22.47 -30.46
N THR A 791 -28.46 -23.24 -31.12
CA THR A 791 -27.69 -24.32 -30.50
C THR A 791 -26.19 -24.11 -30.72
N LEU A 792 -25.41 -24.26 -29.64
CA LEU A 792 -23.96 -24.26 -29.67
C LEU A 792 -23.46 -25.56 -29.00
N GLU A 793 -22.72 -26.36 -29.74
CA GLU A 793 -22.09 -27.59 -29.27
C GLU A 793 -20.57 -27.42 -29.21
N LEU A 794 -19.98 -27.76 -28.07
CA LEU A 794 -18.55 -27.71 -27.81
C LEU A 794 -17.98 -29.14 -27.84
N ILE A 795 -16.93 -29.34 -28.64
CA ILE A 795 -16.40 -30.64 -29.05
C ILE A 795 -14.94 -30.74 -28.62
N SER A 796 -14.53 -31.88 -28.06
CA SER A 796 -13.12 -32.22 -27.82
C SER A 796 -12.60 -33.18 -28.90
N LEU A 797 -11.39 -32.92 -29.39
CA LEU A 797 -10.77 -33.61 -30.52
C LEU A 797 -9.45 -34.28 -30.12
N ASP A 798 -9.21 -35.47 -30.68
CA ASP A 798 -7.93 -36.17 -30.62
C ASP A 798 -6.96 -35.49 -31.62
N PRO A 799 -5.81 -34.91 -31.19
CA PRO A 799 -4.90 -34.15 -32.05
C PRO A 799 -4.11 -35.00 -33.07
N GLY A 800 -4.39 -36.31 -33.12
CA GLY A 800 -3.72 -37.24 -34.02
C GLY A 800 -3.98 -36.97 -35.51
N GLN A 801 -3.35 -37.80 -36.35
CA GLN A 801 -3.57 -37.79 -37.80
C GLN A 801 -5.07 -37.95 -38.10
N PRO A 802 -5.67 -37.06 -38.92
CA PRO A 802 -7.08 -37.18 -39.29
C PRO A 802 -7.32 -38.47 -40.08
N LYS A 803 -8.52 -39.04 -39.94
CA LYS A 803 -8.93 -40.25 -40.65
C LYS A 803 -10.11 -39.94 -41.57
N GLU A 804 -9.86 -40.02 -42.86
CA GLU A 804 -10.91 -39.93 -43.87
C GLU A 804 -12.02 -40.97 -43.61
N ASN A 805 -13.27 -40.56 -43.79
CA ASN A 805 -14.47 -41.40 -43.70
C ASN A 805 -14.71 -42.12 -42.34
N ALA A 806 -14.09 -41.66 -41.25
CA ALA A 806 -14.44 -42.10 -39.89
C ALA A 806 -15.82 -41.54 -39.48
N LYS A 807 -16.79 -42.44 -39.21
CA LYS A 807 -18.20 -42.08 -38.95
C LYS A 807 -18.44 -41.14 -37.75
N ASP A 808 -17.52 -41.13 -36.80
CA ASP A 808 -17.61 -40.36 -35.54
C ASP A 808 -16.53 -39.26 -35.45
N ALA A 809 -16.08 -38.74 -36.59
CA ALA A 809 -15.09 -37.67 -36.69
C ALA A 809 -15.72 -36.30 -36.98
N PHE A 810 -15.13 -35.25 -36.40
CA PHE A 810 -15.44 -33.85 -36.72
C PHE A 810 -14.33 -33.33 -37.64
N HIS A 811 -14.67 -33.05 -38.90
CA HIS A 811 -13.72 -32.61 -39.94
C HIS A 811 -12.50 -33.54 -40.13
N GLY A 812 -12.69 -34.85 -39.89
CA GLY A 812 -11.65 -35.87 -39.98
C GLY A 812 -10.88 -36.13 -38.68
N TRP A 813 -11.00 -35.28 -37.66
CA TRP A 813 -10.44 -35.52 -36.33
C TRP A 813 -11.42 -36.32 -35.46
N LYS A 814 -10.89 -37.34 -34.77
CA LYS A 814 -11.68 -38.20 -33.87
C LYS A 814 -12.20 -37.37 -32.70
N VAL A 815 -13.51 -37.43 -32.46
CA VAL A 815 -14.14 -36.82 -31.28
C VAL A 815 -13.81 -37.63 -30.02
N LEU A 816 -13.34 -36.96 -28.97
CA LEU A 816 -13.15 -37.53 -27.62
C LEU A 816 -14.43 -37.42 -26.77
N GLY A 817 -15.26 -36.42 -27.08
CA GLY A 817 -16.62 -36.24 -26.60
C GLY A 817 -17.12 -34.85 -26.96
N LYS A 818 -18.42 -34.58 -26.74
CA LYS A 818 -19.05 -33.30 -27.07
C LYS A 818 -20.19 -32.97 -26.10
N THR A 819 -20.50 -31.69 -25.95
CA THR A 819 -21.57 -31.20 -25.06
C THR A 819 -22.31 -30.01 -25.66
N SER A 820 -23.63 -29.97 -25.48
CA SER A 820 -24.47 -28.84 -25.87
C SER A 820 -24.47 -27.78 -24.77
N VAL A 821 -24.08 -26.55 -25.10
CA VAL A 821 -23.97 -25.44 -24.16
C VAL A 821 -25.36 -24.82 -23.92
N LYS A 822 -26.10 -25.46 -23.00
CA LYS A 822 -27.48 -25.10 -22.65
C LYS A 822 -27.59 -23.85 -21.77
N ASP A 823 -26.60 -23.57 -20.92
CA ASP A 823 -26.60 -22.35 -20.10
C ASP A 823 -26.25 -21.11 -20.94
N ALA A 824 -27.07 -20.07 -20.82
CA ALA A 824 -26.95 -18.86 -21.63
C ALA A 824 -25.70 -18.03 -21.25
N ASN A 825 -25.32 -18.01 -19.97
CA ASN A 825 -24.13 -17.29 -19.52
C ASN A 825 -22.85 -18.02 -19.96
N ALA A 826 -22.80 -19.35 -19.85
CA ALA A 826 -21.70 -20.16 -20.36
C ALA A 826 -21.57 -20.04 -21.88
N ARG A 827 -22.68 -20.01 -22.63
CA ARG A 827 -22.68 -19.78 -24.08
C ARG A 827 -22.13 -18.40 -24.42
N LYS A 828 -22.64 -17.36 -23.76
CA LYS A 828 -22.16 -15.98 -23.94
C LYS A 828 -20.66 -15.87 -23.65
N ASN A 829 -20.22 -16.36 -22.48
CA ASN A 829 -18.82 -16.29 -22.06
C ASN A 829 -17.88 -17.07 -23.01
N LEU A 830 -18.32 -18.18 -23.62
CA LEU A 830 -17.52 -18.90 -24.63
C LEU A 830 -17.40 -18.12 -25.94
N VAL A 831 -18.48 -17.48 -26.40
CA VAL A 831 -18.47 -16.67 -27.62
C VAL A 831 -17.64 -15.39 -27.42
N GLU A 832 -17.83 -14.69 -26.29
CA GLU A 832 -16.99 -13.54 -25.91
C GLU A 832 -15.51 -13.95 -25.78
N ALA A 833 -15.18 -15.03 -25.07
CA ALA A 833 -13.79 -15.49 -24.98
C ALA A 833 -13.18 -15.83 -26.35
N PHE A 834 -13.96 -16.45 -27.26
CA PHE A 834 -13.49 -16.79 -28.61
C PHE A 834 -13.26 -15.54 -29.48
N GLU A 835 -14.17 -14.57 -29.45
CA GLU A 835 -14.02 -13.29 -30.15
C GLU A 835 -12.89 -12.43 -29.57
N ASP A 836 -12.69 -12.48 -28.25
CA ASP A 836 -11.58 -11.84 -27.56
C ASP A 836 -10.25 -12.44 -28.04
N GLY A 837 -10.12 -13.77 -28.08
CA GLY A 837 -8.91 -14.42 -28.59
C GLY A 837 -8.60 -14.12 -30.06
N VAL A 838 -9.62 -13.97 -30.91
CA VAL A 838 -9.44 -13.51 -32.30
C VAL A 838 -9.02 -12.03 -32.36
N ARG A 839 -9.59 -11.18 -31.50
CA ARG A 839 -9.29 -9.74 -31.41
C ARG A 839 -7.91 -9.44 -30.79
N GLU A 840 -7.40 -10.34 -29.95
CA GLU A 840 -6.06 -10.28 -29.36
C GLU A 840 -4.95 -10.64 -30.34
N SER A 841 -5.26 -11.47 -31.36
CA SER A 841 -4.27 -11.99 -32.31
C SER A 841 -3.57 -10.89 -33.11
N ASP A 842 -2.27 -11.08 -33.37
CA ASP A 842 -1.46 -10.25 -34.26
C ASP A 842 -1.51 -10.71 -35.74
N GLY A 843 -2.15 -11.86 -36.01
CA GLY A 843 -2.17 -12.52 -37.32
C GLY A 843 -1.01 -13.49 -37.55
N THR A 844 -0.17 -13.75 -36.54
CA THR A 844 0.89 -14.76 -36.60
C THR A 844 0.31 -16.14 -36.31
N VAL A 845 0.43 -17.07 -37.27
CA VAL A 845 0.03 -18.47 -37.11
C VAL A 845 1.22 -19.40 -37.34
N ALA A 846 1.29 -20.49 -36.58
CA ALA A 846 2.34 -21.49 -36.77
C ALA A 846 1.99 -22.46 -37.93
N ARG A 847 3.00 -23.17 -38.45
CA ARG A 847 2.86 -24.08 -39.62
C ARG A 847 2.18 -25.43 -39.30
N CYS A 848 1.84 -25.69 -38.05
CA CYS A 848 1.19 -26.91 -37.60
C CYS A 848 -0.33 -26.92 -37.91
N PHE A 849 -0.96 -28.10 -37.84
CA PHE A 849 -2.41 -28.19 -37.66
C PHE A 849 -2.80 -29.51 -36.98
N SER A 850 -3.07 -29.45 -35.68
CA SER A 850 -3.39 -30.59 -34.80
C SER A 850 -4.49 -30.18 -33.80
N PRO A 851 -5.70 -29.84 -34.30
CA PRO A 851 -6.76 -29.23 -33.51
C PRO A 851 -7.27 -30.11 -32.38
N ARG A 852 -7.85 -29.46 -31.38
CA ARG A 852 -8.16 -30.03 -30.06
C ARG A 852 -9.55 -29.74 -29.55
N HIS A 853 -10.13 -28.67 -30.08
CA HIS A 853 -11.44 -28.16 -29.72
C HIS A 853 -12.19 -27.87 -31.02
N GLY A 854 -13.50 -28.04 -30.98
CA GLY A 854 -14.39 -27.60 -32.04
C GLY A 854 -15.62 -26.92 -31.48
N ILE A 855 -16.16 -25.95 -32.22
CA ILE A 855 -17.51 -25.41 -32.00
C ILE A 855 -18.35 -25.80 -33.20
N ARG A 856 -19.58 -26.27 -32.97
CA ARG A 856 -20.65 -26.29 -33.96
C ARG A 856 -21.75 -25.34 -33.48
N ALA A 857 -22.02 -24.30 -34.26
CA ALA A 857 -23.06 -23.31 -34.02
C ALA A 857 -24.13 -23.41 -35.11
N THR A 858 -25.41 -23.35 -34.75
CA THR A 858 -26.53 -23.43 -35.70
C THR A 858 -27.55 -22.31 -35.44
N HIS A 859 -28.00 -21.67 -36.51
CA HIS A 859 -28.98 -20.57 -36.52
C HIS A 859 -29.68 -20.50 -37.89
N GLU A 860 -31.01 -20.39 -37.93
CA GLU A 860 -31.81 -20.37 -39.17
C GLU A 860 -31.43 -21.49 -40.18
N ASP A 861 -31.41 -22.75 -39.70
CA ASP A 861 -30.98 -23.96 -40.43
C ASP A 861 -29.52 -23.94 -40.98
N LYS A 862 -28.78 -22.85 -40.83
CA LYS A 862 -27.37 -22.73 -41.22
C LYS A 862 -26.47 -23.21 -40.09
N THR A 863 -25.39 -23.93 -40.42
CA THR A 863 -24.43 -24.43 -39.44
C THR A 863 -23.03 -23.90 -39.75
N ALA A 864 -22.38 -23.32 -38.74
CA ALA A 864 -20.99 -22.90 -38.75
C ALA A 864 -20.16 -23.81 -37.83
N ASP A 865 -19.20 -24.50 -38.42
CA ASP A 865 -18.21 -25.32 -37.71
C ASP A 865 -16.89 -24.58 -37.62
N PHE A 866 -16.29 -24.59 -36.43
CA PHE A 866 -14.97 -24.05 -36.15
C PHE A 866 -14.08 -25.16 -35.62
N VAL A 867 -12.96 -25.41 -36.29
CA VAL A 867 -11.94 -26.39 -35.93
C VAL A 867 -10.73 -25.62 -35.39
N ILE A 868 -10.47 -25.74 -34.09
CA ILE A 868 -9.67 -24.77 -33.33
C ILE A 868 -8.37 -25.41 -32.82
N TYR A 869 -7.25 -24.70 -33.00
CA TYR A 869 -5.95 -25.10 -32.48
C TYR A 869 -5.21 -23.92 -31.83
N PHE A 870 -5.39 -23.81 -30.51
CA PHE A 870 -4.85 -22.73 -29.68
C PHE A 870 -3.32 -22.63 -29.75
N GLU A 871 -2.58 -23.74 -29.57
CA GLU A 871 -1.10 -23.71 -29.56
C GLU A 871 -0.45 -23.42 -30.92
N CYS A 872 -1.26 -23.31 -31.97
CA CYS A 872 -0.82 -22.97 -33.33
C CYS A 872 -1.46 -21.67 -33.84
N LEU A 873 -2.24 -21.01 -32.97
CA LEU A 873 -2.88 -19.71 -33.14
C LEU A 873 -3.85 -19.63 -34.33
N ARG A 874 -4.50 -20.75 -34.71
CA ARG A 874 -5.27 -20.88 -35.97
C ARG A 874 -6.63 -21.56 -35.80
N VAL A 875 -7.63 -21.04 -36.51
CA VAL A 875 -8.96 -21.65 -36.70
C VAL A 875 -9.16 -21.97 -38.18
N ARG A 876 -9.71 -23.15 -38.48
CA ARG A 876 -10.43 -23.41 -39.74
C ARG A 876 -11.92 -23.29 -39.50
N VAL A 877 -12.64 -22.73 -40.47
CA VAL A 877 -14.07 -22.48 -40.37
C VAL A 877 -14.80 -22.94 -41.63
N THR A 878 -15.89 -23.67 -41.45
CA THR A 878 -16.70 -24.23 -42.52
C THR A 878 -18.15 -23.84 -42.29
N VAL A 879 -18.86 -23.30 -43.29
CA VAL A 879 -20.28 -22.93 -43.18
C VAL A 879 -21.10 -23.75 -44.16
N ASN A 880 -22.12 -24.46 -43.67
CA ASN A 880 -22.98 -25.37 -44.45
C ASN A 880 -22.23 -26.46 -45.26
N GLY A 881 -20.96 -26.75 -44.91
CA GLY A 881 -20.09 -27.68 -45.64
C GLY A 881 -19.12 -27.02 -46.63
N GLU A 882 -19.19 -25.69 -46.83
CA GLU A 882 -18.22 -24.93 -47.62
C GLU A 882 -17.12 -24.37 -46.71
N ASP A 883 -15.85 -24.65 -47.02
CA ASP A 883 -14.70 -24.12 -46.28
C ASP A 883 -14.53 -22.62 -46.55
N LEU A 884 -14.55 -21.84 -45.48
CA LEU A 884 -14.20 -20.43 -45.49
C LEU A 884 -12.72 -20.24 -45.13
N LYS A 885 -12.22 -19.01 -45.29
CA LYS A 885 -10.81 -18.72 -45.05
C LYS A 885 -10.44 -18.84 -43.57
N ASP A 886 -9.42 -19.66 -43.30
CA ASP A 886 -8.77 -19.78 -41.98
C ASP A 886 -8.34 -18.41 -41.42
N PHE A 887 -8.55 -18.21 -40.12
CA PHE A 887 -8.19 -16.99 -39.39
C PHE A 887 -7.37 -17.30 -38.12
N ALA A 888 -6.79 -16.26 -37.52
CA ALA A 888 -5.90 -16.38 -36.35
C ALA A 888 -6.62 -16.11 -35.02
N LEU A 889 -6.15 -16.73 -33.93
CA LEU A 889 -6.60 -16.47 -32.56
C LEU A 889 -5.48 -16.70 -31.54
N THR A 890 -5.59 -16.13 -30.33
CA THR A 890 -4.70 -16.45 -29.18
C THR A 890 -5.14 -17.72 -28.44
N ASP A 891 -4.28 -18.24 -27.56
CA ASP A 891 -4.58 -19.38 -26.70
C ASP A 891 -5.44 -19.03 -25.47
N SER A 892 -5.68 -17.74 -25.21
CA SER A 892 -6.48 -17.25 -24.07
C SER A 892 -7.88 -17.90 -23.91
N PRO A 893 -8.63 -18.31 -24.97
CA PRO A 893 -9.95 -18.93 -24.78
C PRO A 893 -9.88 -20.37 -24.26
N ALA A 894 -8.72 -21.03 -24.35
CA ALA A 894 -8.57 -22.46 -24.04
C ALA A 894 -9.01 -22.83 -22.62
N GLY A 895 -8.78 -21.93 -21.64
CA GLY A 895 -9.20 -22.13 -20.25
C GLY A 895 -10.73 -22.22 -20.09
N ALA A 896 -11.47 -21.31 -20.75
CA ALA A 896 -12.93 -21.30 -20.71
C ALA A 896 -13.52 -22.56 -21.39
N PHE A 897 -12.93 -22.97 -22.53
CA PHE A 897 -13.36 -24.14 -23.29
C PHE A 897 -13.15 -25.42 -22.48
N ASN A 898 -11.98 -25.58 -21.85
CA ASN A 898 -11.66 -26.72 -21.01
C ASN A 898 -12.58 -26.80 -19.77
N GLU A 899 -12.91 -25.68 -19.14
CA GLU A 899 -13.83 -25.67 -17.99
C GLU A 899 -15.26 -26.09 -18.35
N VAL A 900 -15.78 -25.72 -19.54
CA VAL A 900 -17.12 -26.16 -19.99
C VAL A 900 -17.14 -27.65 -20.34
N LEU A 901 -16.12 -28.15 -21.05
CA LEU A 901 -15.97 -29.59 -21.33
C LEU A 901 -15.90 -30.42 -20.04
N LYS A 902 -15.04 -30.00 -19.10
CA LYS A 902 -14.84 -30.62 -17.78
C LYS A 902 -16.10 -30.64 -16.92
N LYS A 903 -16.87 -29.54 -16.89
CA LYS A 903 -18.18 -29.48 -16.20
C LYS A 903 -19.24 -30.40 -16.81
N ALA A 904 -19.15 -30.68 -18.11
CA ALA A 904 -20.01 -31.62 -18.80
C ALA A 904 -19.54 -33.09 -18.70
N GLY A 905 -18.44 -33.38 -17.99
CA GLY A 905 -17.87 -34.72 -17.91
C GLY A 905 -17.21 -35.21 -19.21
N VAL A 906 -16.97 -34.31 -20.17
CA VAL A 906 -16.32 -34.64 -21.44
C VAL A 906 -14.82 -34.79 -21.24
N ALA A 907 -14.24 -35.86 -21.79
CA ALA A 907 -12.80 -36.08 -21.78
C ALA A 907 -12.07 -34.92 -22.50
N LEU A 908 -11.09 -34.32 -21.82
CA LEU A 908 -10.27 -33.25 -22.37
C LEU A 908 -9.25 -33.78 -23.39
N PRO A 909 -8.81 -32.96 -24.36
CA PRO A 909 -7.74 -33.35 -25.27
C PRO A 909 -6.42 -33.51 -24.49
N LYS A 910 -5.60 -34.49 -24.87
CA LYS A 910 -4.25 -34.66 -24.29
C LYS A 910 -3.47 -33.35 -24.45
N PRO A 911 -2.70 -32.88 -23.46
CA PRO A 911 -1.89 -31.66 -23.59
C PRO A 911 -0.89 -31.75 -24.75
N PRO A 912 -0.35 -30.62 -25.25
CA PRO A 912 0.79 -30.63 -26.16
C PRO A 912 1.98 -31.35 -25.54
N ALA A 913 2.72 -32.08 -26.37
CA ALA A 913 4.06 -32.51 -26.00
C ALA A 913 4.95 -31.26 -25.96
N LEU A 914 5.63 -31.06 -24.83
CA LEU A 914 6.62 -30.00 -24.66
C LEU A 914 7.70 -30.11 -25.76
N ARG A 915 8.13 -28.96 -26.28
CA ARG A 915 9.11 -28.79 -27.35
C ARG A 915 10.06 -27.65 -27.02
#